data_AF-A0A8H6VAG2-F1
#
_entry.id   AF-A0A8H6VAG2-F1
#
_cell.length_a   1.000
_cell.length_b   1.000
_cell.length_c   1.000
_cell.angle_alpha   90.00
_cell.angle_beta   90.00
_cell.angle_gamma   90.00
#
_symmetry.space_group_name_H-M   'P 1'
#
loop_
_entity.id
_entity.type
_entity.pdbx_description
1 polymer ?
#
loop_
_entity_poly.entity_id
_entity_poly.type
_entity_poly.pdbx_seq_one_letter_code
_entity_poly.pdbx_strand_id
1 'polypeptide(L)'
;MATEGTKIKVKNPVVELDGDEVGSLSSDLKFEFDLQLDRLHPRSYITLAGFTVTSASDLHFRHSLRERGEKRRTAPAVPGQSCQSPEDYWLTPKQCSLDSQVMTRIIWQEIREKLILPFLDIDLKYYDLGIEYRDQTDDKVTVEAAEAIKKYGVGVKCATITPDEARVEEFKLKKMWLSPNGTIRNILGGTVFREPIVIPRIPRLVPGWNKPIIIGRHAFGDQYRATDIVVPGPGKLELVYTPENGEPQAINVYDFTGGGVAQTQYNTDDSIRGFAHSSFKMALMKGLPLYMSTKNTILKKYDGRFKDIFQEIFESTYKKDFDAKGIWYEHRLIDDMVAQMIKSEGGFVMALKNYDGDVQSDIVAQGFGSLGLMTSTLTTPDGNAFESEAAHGTVTRHYREHQKGRETSTNPIASIFAWTRGLVQRGKLDDTPDVVAFAEELERACVDVVNEEGIMTKDLALACGRKEREAWVTTKEYLAAVERRLKSNLKARLLSAVEDAVASSRRLPSLMDMNSRILGVTTALLILSTLTVALRLYTRFVVVRTPGWDDALIVAAVGTNYVFYTCLIIQLQNHLGEKEDTVSEHDIRTQLKALWVSIPFYNLTLTLAKISMILLYMRLFLATNKRFRLLLIVFLVFIIVVGLWTMFSAFLICLPVRGFWDHSVPATCRPFALVWCLNAALQIVTDIVVVTIPIPTLARLRLPTRQKVALILVFALGFFVCAMSIIRLVKIIQLVNDTTDFSERNGPAATWSSIEANVAIICTCLPPIQPLLNRICPRVLSSRPCARDSQRQRQRDKELPSIYSFHLHNPFAATSGNYSASVTGNCSVNGDELQDTDGIQVVRELRWDLDHEDRGSGSTTERESAKKQRRDSGFAG
;
A
#
# COMPACT_ATOMS: atom_id res chain seq x y z
N MET A 1 24.90 13.87 -1.20
CA MET A 1 23.47 13.79 -1.59
C MET A 1 22.93 15.17 -1.99
N ALA A 2 22.56 16.06 -1.06
CA ALA A 2 22.10 17.42 -1.43
C ALA A 2 23.23 18.41 -1.77
N THR A 3 24.48 17.99 -1.58
CA THR A 3 25.72 18.60 -2.07
C THR A 3 26.56 17.52 -2.78
N GLU A 4 27.51 17.99 -3.60
CA GLU A 4 28.18 17.30 -4.70
C GLU A 4 28.81 15.92 -4.36
N GLY A 5 28.90 15.05 -5.36
CA GLY A 5 29.72 13.83 -5.35
C GLY A 5 28.95 12.51 -5.36
N THR A 6 28.03 12.28 -4.42
CA THR A 6 27.41 10.95 -4.23
C THR A 6 26.08 10.79 -4.96
N LYS A 7 26.09 10.04 -6.07
CA LYS A 7 24.90 9.54 -6.77
C LYS A 7 24.38 8.23 -6.13
N ILE A 8 23.10 7.91 -6.33
CA ILE A 8 22.50 6.62 -5.96
C ILE A 8 22.83 5.61 -7.06
N LYS A 9 23.44 4.48 -6.70
CA LYS A 9 23.85 3.45 -7.67
C LYS A 9 22.74 2.45 -7.96
N VAL A 10 22.43 2.28 -9.25
CA VAL A 10 21.58 1.20 -9.76
C VAL A 10 22.46 -0.04 -10.01
N LYS A 11 21.99 -1.25 -9.66
CA LYS A 11 22.84 -2.46 -9.72
C LYS A 11 22.89 -3.05 -11.14
N ASN A 12 21.74 -3.16 -11.79
CA ASN A 12 21.61 -3.72 -13.13
C ASN A 12 21.23 -2.65 -14.17
N PRO A 13 21.41 -2.92 -15.48
CA PRO A 13 21.05 -1.96 -16.52
C PRO A 13 19.54 -1.71 -16.63
N VAL A 14 19.21 -0.56 -17.22
CA VAL A 14 17.86 -0.24 -17.75
C VAL A 14 18.00 0.02 -19.25
N VAL A 15 17.06 -0.48 -20.05
CA VAL A 15 17.00 -0.19 -21.49
C VAL A 15 16.32 1.16 -21.70
N GLU A 16 17.00 2.10 -22.33
CA GLU A 16 16.43 3.39 -22.71
C GLU A 16 16.01 3.33 -24.18
N LEU A 17 14.71 3.47 -24.44
CA LEU A 17 14.12 3.48 -25.77
C LEU A 17 13.67 4.90 -26.13
N ASP A 18 14.61 5.75 -26.56
CA ASP A 18 14.32 7.14 -26.87
C ASP A 18 13.75 7.33 -28.28
N GLY A 19 13.05 8.45 -28.49
CA GLY A 19 12.47 8.88 -29.75
C GLY A 19 13.47 9.70 -30.57
N ASP A 20 14.57 9.06 -30.96
CA ASP A 20 15.71 9.55 -31.78
C ASP A 20 16.92 10.12 -31.00
N GLU A 21 18.15 9.67 -31.28
CA GLU A 21 19.43 10.36 -31.05
C GLU A 21 20.55 9.75 -31.92
N VAL A 22 20.80 10.33 -33.09
CA VAL A 22 21.97 10.01 -33.94
C VAL A 22 23.27 10.53 -33.30
N GLY A 23 23.74 9.84 -32.26
CA GLY A 23 25.06 10.04 -31.64
C GLY A 23 26.15 9.29 -32.40
N SER A 24 27.24 9.97 -32.75
CA SER A 24 28.34 9.37 -33.53
C SER A 24 29.17 8.39 -32.69
N LEU A 25 28.88 7.09 -32.80
CA LEU A 25 29.69 6.04 -32.21
C LEU A 25 31.07 5.95 -32.89
N SER A 26 32.14 6.14 -32.12
CA SER A 26 33.51 5.85 -32.56
C SER A 26 33.69 4.35 -32.78
N SER A 27 34.26 3.98 -33.92
CA SER A 27 34.48 2.59 -34.33
C SER A 27 35.63 1.94 -33.54
N ASP A 28 35.32 1.29 -32.41
CA ASP A 28 36.21 0.30 -31.78
C ASP A 28 35.40 -0.76 -31.03
N LEU A 29 34.77 -1.66 -31.81
CA LEU A 29 34.09 -2.85 -31.30
C LEU A 29 34.82 -4.11 -31.81
N LYS A 30 36.07 -4.27 -31.38
CA LYS A 30 36.82 -5.52 -31.58
C LYS A 30 36.22 -6.60 -30.68
N PHE A 31 35.78 -7.68 -31.31
CA PHE A 31 35.67 -8.97 -30.64
C PHE A 31 37.05 -9.42 -30.19
N GLU A 32 37.19 -9.83 -28.94
CA GLU A 32 38.29 -10.71 -28.51
C GLU A 32 37.72 -11.79 -27.59
N PHE A 33 38.26 -13.00 -27.69
CA PHE A 33 37.72 -14.23 -27.13
C PHE A 33 38.34 -14.56 -25.76
N ASP A 34 37.74 -15.52 -25.05
CA ASP A 34 38.30 -16.09 -23.80
C ASP A 34 39.77 -16.50 -23.93
N LEU A 35 40.57 -16.19 -22.89
CA LEU A 35 41.70 -17.03 -22.48
C LEU A 35 42.06 -16.82 -21.01
N GLN A 36 42.37 -17.92 -20.32
CA GLN A 36 42.75 -17.95 -18.90
C GLN A 36 44.24 -17.59 -18.73
N LEU A 37 44.64 -17.00 -17.58
CA LEU A 37 45.64 -17.54 -16.64
C LEU A 37 46.11 -16.56 -15.53
N ASP A 38 46.06 -17.04 -14.29
CA ASP A 38 46.99 -16.83 -13.15
C ASP A 38 48.00 -15.66 -13.12
N ARG A 39 47.93 -14.79 -12.08
CA ARG A 39 48.89 -14.76 -10.92
C ARG A 39 48.72 -13.62 -9.90
N LEU A 40 48.79 -14.02 -8.61
CA LEU A 40 49.49 -13.37 -7.47
C LEU A 40 49.13 -11.93 -6.98
N HIS A 41 48.38 -11.88 -5.86
CA HIS A 41 48.74 -11.30 -4.54
C HIS A 41 50.04 -10.42 -4.37
N PRO A 42 50.12 -9.58 -3.31
CA PRO A 42 49.13 -8.59 -2.80
C PRO A 42 49.83 -7.28 -2.29
N ARG A 43 49.08 -6.29 -1.75
CA ARG A 43 49.52 -5.53 -0.54
C ARG A 43 48.43 -4.62 0.06
N SER A 44 48.41 -4.56 1.38
CA SER A 44 47.56 -3.71 2.21
C SER A 44 48.34 -2.47 2.66
N TYR A 45 47.65 -1.34 2.87
CA TYR A 45 48.05 -0.34 3.87
C TYR A 45 46.83 0.25 4.58
N ILE A 46 46.95 0.40 5.89
CA ILE A 46 46.01 1.09 6.77
C ILE A 46 46.73 2.34 7.27
N THR A 47 46.07 3.50 7.19
CA THR A 47 46.55 4.73 7.84
C THR A 47 45.36 5.40 8.53
N LEU A 48 45.60 5.92 9.73
CA LEU A 48 44.57 6.36 10.68
C LEU A 48 44.89 7.78 11.19
N ALA A 49 43.84 8.50 11.60
CA ALA A 49 43.86 9.80 12.28
C ALA A 49 44.32 11.03 11.45
N GLY A 50 43.74 12.20 11.76
CA GLY A 50 44.01 13.46 11.06
C GLY A 50 42.99 14.59 11.27
N PHE A 51 42.36 14.70 12.45
CA PHE A 51 41.52 15.87 12.77
C PHE A 51 42.39 17.00 13.32
N THR A 52 42.34 18.16 12.68
CA THR A 52 42.83 19.44 13.22
C THR A 52 41.74 20.51 13.12
N VAL A 53 41.43 21.15 14.24
CA VAL A 53 40.52 22.30 14.32
C VAL A 53 41.35 23.49 14.78
N THR A 54 41.31 24.58 14.01
CA THR A 54 41.88 25.88 14.40
C THR A 54 40.83 26.97 14.20
N SER A 55 40.67 27.81 15.21
CA SER A 55 39.63 28.84 15.33
C SER A 55 40.15 30.25 15.02
N ALA A 56 39.21 31.21 15.04
CA ALA A 56 39.41 32.67 15.12
C ALA A 56 39.93 33.37 13.84
N SER A 57 39.61 34.65 13.58
CA SER A 57 38.43 35.47 13.93
C SER A 57 38.45 36.79 13.12
N ASP A 58 37.34 37.53 13.19
CA ASP A 58 37.26 39.01 13.12
C ASP A 58 37.22 39.81 11.80
N LEU A 59 36.24 40.75 11.81
CA LEU A 59 36.18 42.10 11.20
C LEU A 59 36.34 42.29 9.66
N HIS A 60 35.73 43.31 9.01
CA HIS A 60 34.46 44.01 9.24
C HIS A 60 34.05 44.87 8.01
N PHE A 61 32.74 44.93 7.73
CA PHE A 61 31.98 46.11 7.23
C PHE A 61 32.20 46.78 5.83
N ARG A 62 31.04 47.15 5.24
CA ARG A 62 30.72 48.27 4.30
C ARG A 62 30.78 48.12 2.76
N HIS A 63 29.57 47.97 2.19
CA HIS A 63 28.85 48.96 1.36
C HIS A 63 29.55 49.73 0.20
N SER A 64 29.05 49.54 -1.03
CA SER A 64 28.62 50.56 -2.04
C SER A 64 28.60 49.91 -3.45
N LEU A 65 27.46 49.61 -4.08
CA LEU A 65 26.56 50.50 -4.85
C LEU A 65 27.11 51.12 -6.16
N ARG A 66 26.34 50.87 -7.25
CA ARG A 66 26.01 51.72 -8.43
C ARG A 66 26.86 51.73 -9.73
N GLU A 67 26.24 51.11 -10.75
CA GLU A 67 25.72 51.70 -12.02
C GLU A 67 26.59 52.01 -13.27
N ARG A 68 26.09 51.48 -14.42
CA ARG A 68 26.10 51.98 -15.83
C ARG A 68 27.41 51.99 -16.65
N GLY A 69 27.28 51.67 -17.96
CA GLY A 69 28.34 51.84 -18.97
C GLY A 69 28.11 51.12 -20.32
N GLU A 70 27.11 51.54 -21.12
CA GLU A 70 26.74 50.89 -22.40
C GLU A 70 27.45 51.51 -23.64
N LYS A 71 28.02 50.70 -24.58
CA LYS A 71 27.78 50.77 -26.07
C LYS A 71 28.72 49.97 -27.02
N ARG A 72 28.09 49.08 -27.82
CA ARG A 72 28.15 48.89 -29.31
C ARG A 72 29.47 48.70 -30.12
N ARG A 73 29.51 47.56 -30.85
CA ARG A 73 29.87 47.33 -32.30
C ARG A 73 31.36 47.52 -32.75
N THR A 74 31.94 46.87 -33.79
CA THR A 74 31.66 45.63 -34.61
C THR A 74 32.87 45.24 -35.50
N ALA A 75 33.31 43.96 -35.51
CA ALA A 75 34.02 43.21 -36.60
C ALA A 75 35.41 43.75 -37.11
N PRO A 76 36.21 43.02 -37.96
CA PRO A 76 36.03 41.68 -38.56
C PRO A 76 37.27 40.69 -38.59
N ALA A 77 36.99 39.41 -38.86
CA ALA A 77 37.69 38.41 -39.73
C ALA A 77 39.18 37.93 -39.58
N VAL A 78 39.33 36.57 -39.43
CA VAL A 78 40.18 35.61 -40.24
C VAL A 78 41.74 35.67 -40.11
N PRO A 79 42.58 34.60 -40.34
CA PRO A 79 42.38 33.15 -40.65
C PRO A 79 43.11 32.10 -39.74
N GLY A 80 42.71 30.81 -39.86
CA GLY A 80 43.57 29.69 -40.36
C GLY A 80 44.60 28.91 -39.49
N GLN A 81 44.39 27.57 -39.36
CA GLN A 81 45.38 26.45 -39.27
C GLN A 81 46.50 26.49 -38.17
N SER A 82 46.76 25.48 -37.32
CA SER A 82 46.71 24.01 -37.47
C SER A 82 47.27 23.28 -36.22
N CYS A 83 46.98 21.97 -36.11
CA CYS A 83 47.74 20.91 -35.40
C CYS A 83 47.83 20.85 -33.85
N GLN A 84 47.93 19.58 -33.39
CA GLN A 84 48.33 19.06 -32.08
C GLN A 84 47.37 19.26 -30.88
N SER A 85 46.91 18.12 -30.33
CA SER A 85 46.37 17.97 -28.98
C SER A 85 47.48 18.12 -27.92
N PRO A 86 47.15 18.59 -26.71
CA PRO A 86 46.82 17.61 -25.68
C PRO A 86 45.60 17.94 -24.81
N GLU A 87 45.00 16.87 -24.29
CA GLU A 87 44.37 16.70 -22.97
C GLU A 87 43.46 17.80 -22.38
N ASP A 88 42.16 17.44 -22.32
CA ASP A 88 41.12 17.88 -21.37
C ASP A 88 40.61 19.33 -21.38
N TYR A 89 39.55 19.50 -20.57
CA TYR A 89 38.82 20.72 -20.18
C TYR A 89 37.63 21.21 -21.02
N TRP A 90 36.46 21.01 -20.41
CA TRP A 90 35.21 21.79 -20.50
C TRP A 90 34.43 21.82 -21.82
N LEU A 91 33.40 20.97 -21.87
CA LEU A 91 32.20 21.20 -22.69
C LEU A 91 31.64 22.61 -22.46
N THR A 92 31.59 23.42 -23.52
CA THR A 92 30.84 24.69 -23.56
C THR A 92 29.73 24.59 -24.62
N PRO A 93 28.50 25.07 -24.32
CA PRO A 93 27.32 24.67 -25.08
C PRO A 93 27.18 25.44 -26.41
N LYS A 94 27.59 24.83 -27.53
CA LYS A 94 27.28 25.33 -28.88
C LYS A 94 25.87 24.93 -29.34
N GLN A 95 24.91 25.72 -28.86
CA GLN A 95 24.01 26.47 -29.73
C GLN A 95 23.25 25.69 -30.83
N CYS A 96 22.03 25.26 -30.49
CA CYS A 96 20.91 24.94 -31.40
C CYS A 96 21.25 24.09 -32.64
N SER A 97 21.37 22.78 -32.47
CA SER A 97 21.14 21.86 -33.59
C SER A 97 19.64 21.70 -33.87
N LEU A 98 19.29 21.17 -35.05
CA LEU A 98 17.91 21.11 -35.56
C LEU A 98 17.26 19.73 -35.34
N ASP A 99 17.94 18.86 -34.57
CA ASP A 99 17.90 17.42 -34.78
C ASP A 99 16.78 16.73 -33.98
N SER A 100 16.22 17.38 -32.96
CA SER A 100 15.06 16.82 -32.27
C SER A 100 13.85 16.84 -33.21
N GLN A 101 13.35 15.68 -33.64
CA GLN A 101 12.23 15.54 -34.59
C GLN A 101 10.83 15.64 -33.93
N VAL A 102 10.74 15.54 -32.61
CA VAL A 102 9.47 15.53 -31.86
C VAL A 102 9.59 16.23 -30.51
N MET A 103 8.48 16.78 -30.02
CA MET A 103 8.43 17.50 -28.74
C MET A 103 8.75 16.57 -27.54
N THR A 104 8.43 15.28 -27.66
CA THR A 104 8.70 14.30 -26.59
C THR A 104 10.18 13.99 -26.39
N ARG A 105 11.00 14.01 -27.45
CA ARG A 105 12.46 13.85 -27.36
C ARG A 105 13.13 14.99 -26.59
N ILE A 106 12.75 16.24 -26.89
CA ILE A 106 13.27 17.43 -26.18
C ILE A 106 13.00 17.32 -24.67
N ILE A 107 11.79 16.86 -24.33
CA ILE A 107 11.39 16.61 -22.94
C ILE A 107 12.19 15.45 -22.34
N TRP A 108 12.35 14.35 -23.08
CA TRP A 108 13.07 13.16 -22.65
C TRP A 108 14.53 13.45 -22.30
N GLN A 109 15.24 14.18 -23.17
CA GLN A 109 16.60 14.65 -22.91
C GLN A 109 16.68 15.54 -21.66
N GLU A 110 15.79 16.54 -21.52
CA GLU A 110 15.80 17.39 -20.32
C GLU A 110 15.46 16.62 -19.02
N ILE A 111 14.62 15.58 -19.08
CA ILE A 111 14.38 14.68 -17.94
C ILE A 111 15.66 13.89 -17.64
N ARG A 112 16.26 13.22 -18.64
CA ARG A 112 17.49 12.43 -18.50
C ARG A 112 18.62 13.25 -17.88
N GLU A 113 18.90 14.42 -18.44
CA GLU A 113 20.02 15.28 -18.04
C GLU A 113 19.83 16.02 -16.71
N LYS A 114 18.60 16.42 -16.34
CA LYS A 114 18.36 17.26 -15.15
C LYS A 114 17.71 16.53 -13.99
N LEU A 115 16.88 15.53 -14.27
CA LEU A 115 16.05 14.85 -13.28
C LEU A 115 16.52 13.42 -12.98
N ILE A 116 17.31 12.78 -13.86
CA ILE A 116 17.79 11.40 -13.67
C ILE A 116 19.31 11.36 -13.40
N LEU A 117 20.13 11.64 -14.42
CA LEU A 117 21.59 11.47 -14.37
C LEU A 117 22.35 12.30 -13.31
N PRO A 118 21.87 13.47 -12.82
CA PRO A 118 22.51 14.17 -11.71
C PRO A 118 22.39 13.44 -10.36
N PHE A 119 21.39 12.56 -10.22
CA PHE A 119 21.07 11.87 -8.97
C PHE A 119 21.39 10.38 -9.01
N LEU A 120 21.28 9.74 -10.18
CA LEU A 120 21.52 8.31 -10.37
C LEU A 120 22.82 8.01 -11.11
N ASP A 121 23.55 7.02 -10.61
CA ASP A 121 24.61 6.29 -11.32
C ASP A 121 23.97 5.03 -11.89
N ILE A 122 23.73 5.03 -13.21
CA ILE A 122 22.86 4.06 -13.90
C ILE A 122 23.45 3.69 -15.27
N ASP A 123 23.53 2.39 -15.53
CA ASP A 123 23.90 1.85 -16.84
C ASP A 123 22.67 1.83 -17.76
N LEU A 124 22.67 2.71 -18.77
CA LEU A 124 21.58 2.84 -19.73
C LEU A 124 21.96 2.14 -21.05
N LYS A 125 21.20 1.11 -21.42
CA LYS A 125 21.32 0.47 -22.74
C LYS A 125 20.43 1.23 -23.71
N TYR A 126 21.03 2.24 -24.33
CA TYR A 126 20.37 3.17 -25.22
C TYR A 126 20.05 2.55 -26.59
N TYR A 127 18.82 2.72 -27.06
CA TYR A 127 18.37 2.39 -28.42
C TYR A 127 17.55 3.55 -28.97
N ASP A 128 17.96 4.02 -30.15
CA ASP A 128 17.25 5.02 -30.93
C ASP A 128 16.04 4.38 -31.65
N LEU A 129 14.82 4.79 -31.30
CA LEU A 129 13.58 4.42 -31.99
C LEU A 129 12.95 5.58 -32.78
N GLY A 130 13.77 6.56 -33.14
CA GLY A 130 13.46 7.65 -34.05
C GLY A 130 12.99 7.18 -35.42
N ILE A 131 12.32 8.05 -36.18
CA ILE A 131 11.83 7.64 -37.51
C ILE A 131 12.97 7.57 -38.53
N GLU A 132 13.97 8.46 -38.44
CA GLU A 132 15.11 8.47 -39.35
C GLU A 132 16.08 7.31 -39.06
N TYR A 133 16.38 6.99 -37.79
CA TYR A 133 17.27 5.86 -37.49
C TYR A 133 16.61 4.49 -37.70
N ARG A 134 15.29 4.36 -37.47
CA ARG A 134 14.54 3.14 -37.85
C ARG A 134 14.48 2.99 -39.37
N ASP A 135 14.33 4.07 -40.13
CA ASP A 135 14.44 3.97 -41.59
C ASP A 135 15.85 3.52 -42.00
N GLN A 136 16.91 4.13 -41.47
CA GLN A 136 18.31 3.74 -41.72
C GLN A 136 18.57 2.26 -41.45
N THR A 137 18.14 1.75 -40.29
CA THR A 137 18.39 0.36 -39.83
C THR A 137 17.42 -0.69 -40.39
N ASP A 138 16.45 -0.30 -41.22
CA ASP A 138 15.34 -1.13 -41.68
C ASP A 138 14.44 -1.68 -40.55
N ASP A 139 14.18 -0.85 -39.53
CA ASP A 139 13.41 -1.11 -38.29
C ASP A 139 14.00 -2.20 -37.39
N LYS A 140 15.21 -2.70 -37.67
CA LYS A 140 15.92 -3.70 -36.85
C LYS A 140 16.17 -3.25 -35.42
N VAL A 141 16.51 -1.97 -35.22
CA VAL A 141 16.72 -1.40 -33.89
C VAL A 141 15.51 -1.56 -32.97
N THR A 142 14.29 -1.57 -33.52
CA THR A 142 13.03 -1.83 -32.78
C THR A 142 12.94 -3.27 -32.27
N VAL A 143 13.50 -4.22 -33.01
CA VAL A 143 13.57 -5.65 -32.61
C VAL A 143 14.67 -5.85 -31.57
N GLU A 144 15.85 -5.27 -31.80
CA GLU A 144 17.00 -5.31 -30.89
C GLU A 144 16.67 -4.68 -29.52
N ALA A 145 15.96 -3.55 -29.53
CA ALA A 145 15.38 -2.90 -28.35
C ALA A 145 14.47 -3.84 -27.53
N ALA A 146 13.59 -4.60 -28.19
CA ALA A 146 12.67 -5.50 -27.51
C ALA A 146 13.39 -6.73 -26.91
N GLU A 147 14.36 -7.30 -27.63
CA GLU A 147 15.20 -8.38 -27.08
C GLU A 147 16.15 -7.89 -25.97
N ALA A 148 16.60 -6.63 -26.01
CA ALA A 148 17.31 -6.01 -24.90
C ALA A 148 16.43 -5.91 -23.64
N ILE A 149 15.15 -5.54 -23.78
CA ILE A 149 14.21 -5.54 -22.65
C ILE A 149 14.01 -6.96 -22.10
N LYS A 150 13.96 -8.00 -22.94
CA LYS A 150 13.92 -9.41 -22.47
C LYS A 150 15.19 -9.82 -21.74
N LYS A 151 16.36 -9.33 -22.16
CA LYS A 151 17.66 -9.62 -21.55
C LYS A 151 17.88 -8.92 -20.20
N TYR A 152 17.47 -7.65 -20.06
CA TYR A 152 17.74 -6.84 -18.86
C TYR A 152 16.50 -6.67 -17.94
N GLY A 153 15.30 -6.99 -18.43
CA GLY A 153 14.03 -7.04 -17.69
C GLY A 153 13.27 -5.72 -17.54
N VAL A 154 13.90 -4.57 -17.80
CA VAL A 154 13.28 -3.24 -17.65
C VAL A 154 13.64 -2.33 -18.82
N GLY A 155 12.61 -1.80 -19.49
CA GLY A 155 12.72 -0.70 -20.46
C GLY A 155 11.95 0.55 -20.05
N VAL A 156 12.48 1.73 -20.40
CA VAL A 156 11.78 3.02 -20.31
C VAL A 156 11.70 3.62 -21.72
N LYS A 157 10.51 4.04 -22.15
CA LYS A 157 10.25 4.35 -23.56
C LYS A 157 9.65 5.74 -23.80
N CYS A 158 10.25 6.46 -24.74
CA CYS A 158 9.76 7.72 -25.28
C CYS A 158 8.67 7.49 -26.35
N ALA A 159 7.81 8.49 -26.57
CA ALA A 159 6.79 8.43 -27.61
C ALA A 159 7.43 8.52 -29.01
N THR A 160 7.07 7.58 -29.90
CA THR A 160 7.67 7.38 -31.23
C THR A 160 6.65 7.62 -32.35
N ILE A 161 7.09 8.15 -33.50
CA ILE A 161 6.25 8.30 -34.70
C ILE A 161 5.89 6.91 -35.26
N THR A 162 4.61 6.67 -35.54
CA THR A 162 4.18 5.64 -36.51
C THR A 162 3.87 6.38 -37.82
N PRO A 163 4.51 6.03 -38.95
CA PRO A 163 4.35 6.79 -40.18
C PRO A 163 3.01 6.53 -40.87
N ASP A 164 2.40 7.61 -41.34
CA ASP A 164 1.35 7.64 -42.37
C ASP A 164 1.97 8.06 -43.72
N GLU A 165 1.18 8.18 -44.79
CA GLU A 165 1.65 8.62 -46.11
C GLU A 165 2.35 9.99 -46.06
N ALA A 166 1.82 10.92 -45.25
CA ALA A 166 2.41 12.25 -45.09
C ALA A 166 3.73 12.21 -44.31
N ARG A 167 3.96 11.23 -43.43
CA ARG A 167 5.27 10.97 -42.81
C ARG A 167 6.26 10.34 -43.77
N VAL A 168 5.81 9.46 -44.66
CA VAL A 168 6.64 8.90 -45.73
C VAL A 168 7.15 10.01 -46.65
N GLU A 169 6.29 10.97 -47.03
CA GLU A 169 6.70 12.16 -47.78
C GLU A 169 7.60 13.11 -46.95
N GLU A 170 7.23 13.44 -45.72
CA GLU A 170 7.97 14.39 -44.87
C GLU A 170 9.41 13.96 -44.61
N PHE A 171 9.59 12.71 -44.18
CA PHE A 171 10.89 12.15 -43.80
C PHE A 171 11.56 11.35 -44.93
N LYS A 172 10.95 11.29 -46.12
CA LYS A 172 11.45 10.58 -47.32
C LYS A 172 11.77 9.11 -47.07
N LEU A 173 10.89 8.43 -46.32
CA LEU A 173 11.10 7.08 -45.83
C LEU A 173 11.15 6.06 -46.97
N LYS A 174 11.98 5.01 -46.82
CA LYS A 174 12.05 3.85 -47.71
C LYS A 174 10.68 3.19 -47.91
N LYS A 175 9.86 3.17 -46.85
CA LYS A 175 8.47 2.69 -46.82
C LYS A 175 7.74 3.17 -45.56
N MET A 176 6.44 2.90 -45.50
CA MET A 176 5.64 3.03 -44.28
C MET A 176 6.03 1.92 -43.28
N TRP A 177 6.83 2.27 -42.27
CA TRP A 177 7.27 1.35 -41.21
C TRP A 177 6.14 1.05 -40.22
N LEU A 178 6.23 -0.11 -39.56
CA LEU A 178 5.28 -0.48 -38.50
C LEU A 178 5.44 0.38 -37.25
N SER A 179 4.45 0.33 -36.37
CA SER A 179 4.51 1.03 -35.08
C SER A 179 5.50 0.34 -34.13
N PRO A 180 6.51 1.05 -33.58
CA PRO A 180 7.45 0.46 -32.62
C PRO A 180 6.76 -0.17 -31.41
N ASN A 181 5.69 0.48 -30.94
CA ASN A 181 4.84 -0.02 -29.86
C ASN A 181 4.23 -1.39 -30.22
N GLY A 182 3.78 -1.58 -31.46
CA GLY A 182 3.28 -2.87 -31.95
C GLY A 182 4.37 -3.93 -32.00
N THR A 183 5.52 -3.61 -32.59
CA THR A 183 6.67 -4.53 -32.71
C THR A 183 7.17 -4.98 -31.34
N ILE A 184 7.41 -4.05 -30.40
CA ILE A 184 7.86 -4.34 -29.04
C ILE A 184 6.83 -5.20 -28.29
N ARG A 185 5.54 -4.83 -28.31
CA ARG A 185 4.48 -5.59 -27.63
C ARG A 185 4.29 -6.99 -28.22
N ASN A 186 4.53 -7.20 -29.51
CA ASN A 186 4.52 -8.53 -30.13
C ASN A 186 5.72 -9.40 -29.70
N ILE A 187 6.90 -8.81 -29.48
CA ILE A 187 8.14 -9.52 -29.11
C ILE A 187 8.22 -9.84 -27.61
N LEU A 188 7.70 -8.94 -26.77
CA LEU A 188 7.59 -9.10 -25.31
C LEU A 188 6.36 -9.93 -24.91
N GLY A 189 5.23 -9.73 -25.59
CA GLY A 189 3.92 -10.18 -25.12
C GLY A 189 3.43 -9.40 -23.89
N GLY A 190 2.30 -9.84 -23.31
CA GLY A 190 1.77 -9.29 -22.05
C GLY A 190 0.61 -8.32 -22.19
N THR A 191 0.49 -7.38 -21.25
CA THR A 191 -0.67 -6.49 -21.09
C THR A 191 -0.23 -5.08 -20.78
N VAL A 192 -0.83 -4.09 -21.47
CA VAL A 192 -0.56 -2.67 -21.23
C VAL A 192 -1.54 -2.14 -20.20
N PHE A 193 -1.05 -1.83 -19.00
CA PHE A 193 -1.81 -1.19 -17.93
C PHE A 193 -1.62 0.32 -17.99
N ARG A 194 -2.73 1.04 -18.17
CA ARG A 194 -2.81 2.50 -18.14
C ARG A 194 -3.52 2.95 -16.85
N GLU A 195 -2.84 3.76 -16.04
CA GLU A 195 -3.32 4.26 -14.74
C GLU A 195 -3.21 5.79 -14.66
N PRO A 196 -4.29 6.52 -14.31
CA PRO A 196 -4.32 7.97 -14.28
C PRO A 196 -3.59 8.55 -13.06
N ILE A 197 -2.86 9.64 -13.29
CA ILE A 197 -2.10 10.40 -12.29
C ILE A 197 -3.05 11.38 -11.62
N VAL A 198 -3.67 10.97 -10.51
CA VAL A 198 -4.71 11.74 -9.82
C VAL A 198 -4.10 12.90 -9.03
N ILE A 199 -4.24 14.13 -9.56
CA ILE A 199 -3.82 15.37 -8.89
C ILE A 199 -5.06 16.07 -8.29
N PRO A 200 -5.19 16.24 -6.96
CA PRO A 200 -6.42 16.74 -6.33
C PRO A 200 -6.90 18.12 -6.81
N ARG A 201 -5.98 19.03 -7.19
CA ARG A 201 -6.31 20.35 -7.76
C ARG A 201 -6.99 20.26 -9.15
N ILE A 202 -6.76 19.20 -9.93
CA ILE A 202 -7.28 19.09 -11.29
C ILE A 202 -8.73 18.57 -11.25
N PRO A 203 -9.71 19.31 -11.79
CA PRO A 203 -11.10 18.86 -11.84
C PRO A 203 -11.26 17.72 -12.85
N ARG A 204 -12.16 16.79 -12.52
CA ARG A 204 -12.46 15.62 -13.35
C ARG A 204 -13.69 15.89 -14.19
N LEU A 205 -13.67 15.50 -15.47
CA LEU A 205 -14.83 15.65 -16.37
C LEU A 205 -15.99 14.72 -15.97
N VAL A 206 -15.68 13.62 -15.27
CA VAL A 206 -16.65 12.80 -14.54
C VAL A 206 -16.40 13.01 -13.04
N PRO A 207 -17.13 13.91 -12.36
CA PRO A 207 -16.80 14.32 -10.99
C PRO A 207 -16.82 13.20 -9.95
N GLY A 208 -17.57 12.12 -10.21
CA GLY A 208 -17.67 10.97 -9.32
C GLY A 208 -16.39 10.15 -9.17
N TRP A 209 -15.46 10.20 -10.14
CA TRP A 209 -14.25 9.37 -10.19
C TRP A 209 -13.19 9.77 -9.16
N ASN A 210 -13.47 9.52 -7.88
CA ASN A 210 -12.61 9.88 -6.76
C ASN A 210 -11.47 8.87 -6.49
N LYS A 211 -11.45 7.74 -7.20
CA LYS A 211 -10.42 6.69 -7.17
C LYS A 211 -9.96 6.39 -8.61
N PRO A 212 -8.70 6.00 -8.85
CA PRO A 212 -8.20 5.70 -10.20
C PRO A 212 -8.96 4.53 -10.84
N ILE A 213 -9.09 4.57 -12.17
CA ILE A 213 -9.58 3.46 -13.00
C ILE A 213 -8.38 2.98 -13.81
N ILE A 214 -8.01 1.70 -13.68
CA ILE A 214 -6.84 1.13 -14.35
C ILE A 214 -7.30 0.32 -15.55
N ILE A 215 -6.93 0.73 -16.77
CA ILE A 215 -7.24 -0.01 -17.99
C ILE A 215 -6.12 -0.99 -18.29
N GLY A 216 -6.39 -2.29 -18.22
CA GLY A 216 -5.52 -3.35 -18.75
C GLY A 216 -5.93 -3.70 -20.18
N ARG A 217 -5.18 -3.24 -21.17
CA ARG A 217 -5.41 -3.51 -22.59
C ARG A 217 -4.70 -4.79 -23.03
N HIS A 218 -5.45 -5.72 -23.63
CA HIS A 218 -4.90 -6.85 -24.37
C HIS A 218 -4.24 -6.38 -25.66
N ALA A 219 -2.94 -6.10 -25.64
CA ALA A 219 -2.26 -5.44 -26.76
C ALA A 219 -1.82 -6.39 -27.89
N PHE A 220 -2.65 -7.38 -28.23
CA PHE A 220 -2.38 -8.38 -29.26
C PHE A 220 -3.64 -8.74 -30.04
N GLY A 221 -3.48 -9.05 -31.33
CA GLY A 221 -4.57 -9.53 -32.19
C GLY A 221 -5.70 -8.51 -32.39
N ASP A 222 -6.89 -9.03 -32.67
CA ASP A 222 -8.10 -8.27 -33.00
C ASP A 222 -7.85 -7.29 -34.17
N GLN A 223 -8.49 -6.11 -34.19
CA GLN A 223 -8.40 -5.15 -35.30
C GLN A 223 -6.97 -4.76 -35.68
N TYR A 224 -6.03 -4.79 -34.73
CA TYR A 224 -4.63 -4.38 -34.92
C TYR A 224 -3.77 -5.42 -35.65
N ARG A 225 -4.34 -6.61 -35.93
CA ARG A 225 -3.78 -7.64 -36.82
C ARG A 225 -4.83 -8.18 -37.77
N ALA A 226 -5.81 -7.35 -38.13
CA ALA A 226 -6.83 -7.69 -39.12
C ALA A 226 -6.24 -7.74 -40.54
N THR A 227 -7.02 -8.28 -41.47
CA THR A 227 -6.80 -8.15 -42.91
C THR A 227 -8.13 -7.78 -43.55
N ASP A 228 -8.13 -6.70 -44.31
CA ASP A 228 -9.31 -6.07 -44.88
C ASP A 228 -9.21 -5.90 -46.41
N ILE A 229 -10.37 -5.77 -47.06
CA ILE A 229 -10.51 -5.59 -48.50
C ILE A 229 -11.65 -4.61 -48.82
N VAL A 230 -11.46 -3.83 -49.89
CA VAL A 230 -12.55 -3.15 -50.59
C VAL A 230 -13.12 -4.10 -51.64
N VAL A 231 -14.41 -4.39 -51.55
CA VAL A 231 -15.14 -5.26 -52.48
C VAL A 231 -15.67 -4.38 -53.63
N PRO A 232 -15.24 -4.58 -54.89
CA PRO A 232 -15.55 -3.65 -55.98
C PRO A 232 -16.95 -3.83 -56.60
N GLY A 233 -17.63 -4.95 -56.32
CA GLY A 233 -18.90 -5.31 -56.93
C GLY A 233 -19.48 -6.62 -56.36
N PRO A 234 -20.56 -7.16 -56.95
CA PRO A 234 -21.22 -8.36 -56.44
C PRO A 234 -20.29 -9.58 -56.35
N GLY A 235 -20.41 -10.38 -55.30
CA GLY A 235 -19.56 -11.54 -55.05
C GLY A 235 -19.74 -12.15 -53.66
N LYS A 236 -19.26 -13.38 -53.47
CA LYS A 236 -19.36 -14.12 -52.20
C LYS A 236 -18.12 -13.91 -51.33
N LEU A 237 -18.30 -13.71 -50.04
CA LEU A 237 -17.24 -13.61 -49.04
C LEU A 237 -17.29 -14.82 -48.10
N GLU A 238 -16.20 -15.59 -48.04
CA GLU A 238 -16.07 -16.75 -47.15
C GLU A 238 -14.83 -16.64 -46.26
N LEU A 239 -14.97 -17.11 -45.02
CA LEU A 239 -13.84 -17.36 -44.12
C LEU A 239 -13.45 -18.83 -44.25
N VAL A 240 -12.22 -19.10 -44.69
CA VAL A 240 -11.71 -20.48 -44.86
C VAL A 240 -10.66 -20.77 -43.79
N TYR A 241 -10.85 -21.86 -43.06
CA TYR A 241 -9.85 -22.41 -42.14
C TYR A 241 -9.43 -23.82 -42.56
N THR A 242 -8.15 -24.01 -42.86
CA THR A 242 -7.57 -25.32 -43.20
C THR A 242 -6.77 -25.85 -42.01
N PRO A 243 -7.21 -26.94 -41.34
CA PRO A 243 -6.40 -27.62 -40.35
C PRO A 243 -5.15 -28.24 -41.01
N GLU A 244 -4.02 -28.24 -40.31
CA GLU A 244 -2.74 -28.79 -40.82
C GLU A 244 -2.83 -30.26 -41.27
N ASN A 245 -3.76 -31.02 -40.68
CA ASN A 245 -4.03 -32.42 -41.00
C ASN A 245 -5.53 -32.66 -41.26
N GLY A 246 -6.21 -31.76 -41.98
CA GLY A 246 -7.64 -31.89 -42.29
C GLY A 246 -8.15 -31.01 -43.43
N GLU A 247 -9.38 -31.29 -43.87
CA GLU A 247 -10.00 -30.61 -45.01
C GLU A 247 -10.32 -29.12 -44.73
N PRO A 248 -10.21 -28.23 -45.74
CA PRO A 248 -10.59 -26.83 -45.63
C PRO A 248 -12.06 -26.61 -45.24
N GLN A 249 -12.29 -25.82 -44.21
CA GLN A 249 -13.61 -25.46 -43.69
C GLN A 249 -13.97 -24.06 -44.18
N ALA A 250 -14.80 -23.97 -45.22
CA ALA A 250 -15.36 -22.71 -45.71
C ALA A 250 -16.64 -22.32 -44.95
N ILE A 251 -16.68 -21.08 -44.46
CA ILE A 251 -17.82 -20.51 -43.74
C ILE A 251 -18.28 -19.28 -44.53
N ASN A 252 -19.49 -19.31 -45.08
CA ASN A 252 -20.05 -18.14 -45.75
C ASN A 252 -20.24 -16.98 -44.75
N VAL A 253 -19.75 -15.79 -45.09
CA VAL A 253 -19.83 -14.59 -44.26
C VAL A 253 -20.90 -13.64 -44.80
N TYR A 254 -20.86 -13.35 -46.10
CA TYR A 254 -21.84 -12.48 -46.76
C TYR A 254 -21.82 -12.65 -48.28
N ASP A 255 -22.99 -12.51 -48.92
CA ASP A 255 -23.15 -12.48 -50.37
C ASP A 255 -23.41 -11.02 -50.81
N PHE A 256 -22.39 -10.36 -51.35
CA PHE A 256 -22.47 -8.96 -51.80
C PHE A 256 -23.28 -8.84 -53.08
N THR A 257 -24.25 -7.91 -53.08
CA THR A 257 -25.05 -7.52 -54.25
C THR A 257 -24.53 -6.26 -54.95
N GLY A 258 -23.33 -5.79 -54.58
CA GLY A 258 -22.73 -4.52 -55.03
C GLY A 258 -21.40 -4.29 -54.31
N GLY A 259 -20.80 -3.11 -54.47
CA GLY A 259 -19.55 -2.76 -53.78
C GLY A 259 -19.71 -2.66 -52.25
N GLY A 260 -18.60 -2.82 -51.53
CA GLY A 260 -18.58 -2.81 -50.06
C GLY A 260 -17.17 -2.94 -49.47
N VAL A 261 -17.08 -3.36 -48.21
CA VAL A 261 -15.82 -3.65 -47.51
C VAL A 261 -15.97 -4.91 -46.65
N ALA A 262 -14.87 -5.59 -46.39
CA ALA A 262 -14.82 -6.74 -45.49
C ALA A 262 -13.51 -6.76 -44.68
N GLN A 263 -13.54 -7.35 -43.49
CA GLN A 263 -12.34 -7.59 -42.67
C GLN A 263 -12.42 -8.94 -41.94
N THR A 264 -11.26 -9.56 -41.71
CA THR A 264 -11.07 -10.73 -40.84
C THR A 264 -10.03 -10.42 -39.77
N GLN A 265 -10.21 -10.92 -38.55
CA GLN A 265 -9.29 -10.73 -37.42
C GLN A 265 -9.19 -12.01 -36.59
N TYR A 266 -8.11 -12.15 -35.81
CA TYR A 266 -7.87 -13.32 -34.97
C TYR A 266 -7.24 -12.95 -33.62
N ASN A 267 -7.30 -13.90 -32.69
CA ASN A 267 -6.54 -13.89 -31.45
C ASN A 267 -6.12 -15.34 -31.11
N THR A 268 -5.30 -15.55 -30.08
CA THR A 268 -4.83 -16.89 -29.67
C THR A 268 -5.11 -17.15 -28.19
N ASP A 269 -5.45 -18.40 -27.86
CA ASP A 269 -5.74 -18.81 -26.48
C ASP A 269 -4.59 -18.45 -25.53
N ASP A 270 -3.32 -18.69 -25.91
CA ASP A 270 -2.15 -18.37 -25.10
C ASP A 270 -2.03 -16.86 -24.80
N SER A 271 -2.37 -16.02 -25.77
CA SER A 271 -2.37 -14.57 -25.60
C SER A 271 -3.49 -14.09 -24.68
N ILE A 272 -4.68 -14.69 -24.79
CA ILE A 272 -5.82 -14.43 -23.89
C ILE A 272 -5.51 -14.92 -22.47
N ARG A 273 -4.87 -16.10 -22.32
CA ARG A 273 -4.43 -16.65 -21.03
C ARG A 273 -3.38 -15.76 -20.38
N GLY A 274 -2.37 -15.31 -21.13
CA GLY A 274 -1.37 -14.36 -20.67
C GLY A 274 -1.99 -13.04 -20.19
N PHE A 275 -2.91 -12.49 -20.97
CA PHE A 275 -3.70 -11.31 -20.62
C PHE A 275 -4.50 -11.50 -19.32
N ALA A 276 -5.19 -12.63 -19.17
CA ALA A 276 -5.90 -12.98 -17.94
C ALA A 276 -4.96 -13.02 -16.73
N HIS A 277 -3.85 -13.78 -16.80
CA HIS A 277 -2.90 -13.87 -15.70
C HIS A 277 -2.31 -12.50 -15.31
N SER A 278 -1.93 -11.66 -16.27
CA SER A 278 -1.46 -10.29 -16.00
C SER A 278 -2.55 -9.44 -15.34
N SER A 279 -3.80 -9.49 -15.81
CA SER A 279 -4.91 -8.72 -15.24
C SER A 279 -5.26 -9.13 -13.81
N PHE A 280 -5.29 -10.43 -13.50
CA PHE A 280 -5.50 -10.92 -12.14
C PHE A 280 -4.33 -10.53 -11.21
N LYS A 281 -3.08 -10.63 -11.67
CA LYS A 281 -1.89 -10.19 -10.92
C LYS A 281 -1.91 -8.69 -10.62
N MET A 282 -2.31 -7.84 -11.59
CA MET A 282 -2.42 -6.39 -11.37
C MET A 282 -3.51 -6.05 -10.33
N ALA A 283 -4.69 -6.66 -10.45
CA ALA A 283 -5.78 -6.49 -9.48
C ALA A 283 -5.37 -6.91 -8.06
N LEU A 284 -4.69 -8.06 -7.92
CA LEU A 284 -4.12 -8.51 -6.65
C LEU A 284 -3.02 -7.58 -6.12
N MET A 285 -2.12 -7.08 -6.97
CA MET A 285 -1.07 -6.13 -6.58
C MET A 285 -1.66 -4.84 -6.01
N LYS A 286 -2.64 -4.27 -6.71
CA LYS A 286 -3.31 -3.01 -6.34
C LYS A 286 -4.34 -3.17 -5.21
N GLY A 287 -4.83 -4.39 -4.96
CA GLY A 287 -5.91 -4.64 -4.00
C GLY A 287 -7.26 -4.11 -4.48
N LEU A 288 -7.53 -4.18 -5.79
CA LEU A 288 -8.72 -3.64 -6.44
C LEU A 288 -9.50 -4.78 -7.14
N PRO A 289 -10.85 -4.71 -7.21
CA PRO A 289 -11.63 -5.67 -7.99
C PRO A 289 -11.37 -5.52 -9.49
N LEU A 290 -11.57 -6.61 -10.22
CA LEU A 290 -11.33 -6.73 -11.66
C LEU A 290 -12.63 -6.93 -12.43
N TYR A 291 -12.86 -6.10 -13.43
CA TYR A 291 -13.89 -6.32 -14.44
C TYR A 291 -13.22 -6.72 -15.76
N MET A 292 -13.79 -7.69 -16.49
CA MET A 292 -13.43 -7.96 -17.88
C MET A 292 -14.67 -7.82 -18.75
N SER A 293 -14.59 -7.11 -19.88
CA SER A 293 -15.77 -6.86 -20.72
C SER A 293 -15.59 -7.16 -22.20
N THR A 294 -16.70 -7.57 -22.82
CA THR A 294 -16.79 -8.09 -24.20
C THR A 294 -18.15 -7.78 -24.82
N LYS A 295 -18.41 -8.20 -26.06
CA LYS A 295 -19.76 -8.33 -26.64
C LYS A 295 -20.10 -9.79 -26.98
N ASN A 296 -19.84 -10.72 -26.05
CA ASN A 296 -20.07 -12.16 -26.24
C ASN A 296 -21.53 -12.58 -26.54
N THR A 297 -22.53 -11.74 -26.25
CA THR A 297 -23.91 -11.98 -26.71
C THR A 297 -24.05 -11.93 -28.24
N ILE A 298 -23.19 -11.15 -28.91
CA ILE A 298 -23.12 -11.03 -30.37
C ILE A 298 -22.00 -11.92 -30.93
N LEU A 299 -20.76 -11.71 -30.47
CA LEU A 299 -19.57 -12.46 -30.92
C LEU A 299 -19.43 -13.79 -30.16
N LYS A 300 -20.48 -14.64 -30.24
CA LYS A 300 -20.70 -15.81 -29.37
C LYS A 300 -19.51 -16.77 -29.22
N LYS A 301 -18.75 -17.00 -30.32
CA LYS A 301 -17.54 -17.85 -30.29
C LYS A 301 -16.30 -17.06 -29.87
N TYR A 302 -16.01 -15.93 -30.54
CA TYR A 302 -14.78 -15.15 -30.37
C TYR A 302 -14.70 -14.52 -28.96
N ASP A 303 -15.70 -13.74 -28.58
CA ASP A 303 -15.76 -13.07 -27.28
C ASP A 303 -16.23 -14.04 -26.17
N GLY A 304 -16.90 -15.13 -26.54
CA GLY A 304 -17.12 -16.27 -25.66
C GLY A 304 -15.80 -16.83 -25.16
N ARG A 305 -14.84 -17.11 -26.06
CA ARG A 305 -13.54 -17.67 -25.70
C ARG A 305 -12.75 -16.80 -24.70
N PHE A 306 -12.82 -15.46 -24.85
CA PHE A 306 -12.30 -14.52 -23.87
C PHE A 306 -12.92 -14.69 -22.48
N LYS A 307 -14.26 -14.74 -22.40
CA LYS A 307 -14.98 -14.95 -21.14
C LYS A 307 -14.59 -16.28 -20.49
N ASP A 308 -14.63 -17.35 -21.27
CA ASP A 308 -14.46 -18.71 -20.76
C ASP A 308 -13.04 -18.90 -20.19
N ILE A 309 -12.01 -18.41 -20.89
CA ILE A 309 -10.61 -18.45 -20.41
C ILE A 309 -10.41 -17.64 -19.13
N PHE A 310 -10.99 -16.44 -19.03
CA PHE A 310 -10.89 -15.64 -17.80
C PHE A 310 -11.58 -16.32 -16.62
N GLN A 311 -12.75 -16.93 -16.83
CA GLN A 311 -13.48 -17.65 -15.78
C GLN A 311 -12.70 -18.90 -15.33
N GLU A 312 -12.19 -19.69 -16.27
CA GLU A 312 -11.36 -20.88 -16.04
C GLU A 312 -10.13 -20.55 -15.18
N ILE A 313 -9.39 -19.48 -15.54
CA ILE A 313 -8.20 -19.03 -14.81
C ILE A 313 -8.57 -18.44 -13.44
N PHE A 314 -9.69 -17.72 -13.33
CA PHE A 314 -10.14 -17.19 -12.04
C PHE A 314 -10.45 -18.31 -11.05
N GLU A 315 -11.30 -19.26 -11.44
CA GLU A 315 -11.77 -20.34 -10.56
C GLU A 315 -10.65 -21.32 -10.18
N SER A 316 -9.79 -21.67 -11.12
CA SER A 316 -8.67 -22.60 -10.88
C SER A 316 -7.54 -22.00 -10.04
N THR A 317 -7.18 -20.74 -10.31
CA THR A 317 -5.91 -20.15 -9.83
C THR A 317 -6.14 -19.06 -8.78
N TYR A 318 -6.90 -18.00 -9.12
CA TYR A 318 -6.86 -16.75 -8.38
C TYR A 318 -7.98 -16.53 -7.36
N LYS A 319 -9.08 -17.29 -7.42
CA LYS A 319 -10.26 -17.06 -6.57
C LYS A 319 -9.91 -16.98 -5.08
N LYS A 320 -9.03 -17.86 -4.59
CA LYS A 320 -8.63 -17.90 -3.17
C LYS A 320 -7.94 -16.61 -2.71
N ASP A 321 -7.08 -16.04 -3.56
CA ASP A 321 -6.33 -14.82 -3.24
C ASP A 321 -7.23 -13.58 -3.31
N PHE A 322 -8.18 -13.57 -4.25
CA PHE A 322 -9.23 -12.56 -4.35
C PHE A 322 -10.16 -12.59 -3.12
N ASP A 323 -10.68 -13.77 -2.76
CA ASP A 323 -11.47 -13.99 -1.55
C ASP A 323 -10.71 -13.52 -0.29
N ALA A 324 -9.42 -13.85 -0.18
CA ALA A 324 -8.57 -13.47 0.94
C ALA A 324 -8.29 -11.96 1.04
N LYS A 325 -8.29 -11.24 -0.08
CA LYS A 325 -8.20 -9.76 -0.12
C LYS A 325 -9.56 -9.06 -0.08
N GLY A 326 -10.68 -9.78 -0.11
CA GLY A 326 -12.03 -9.20 -0.13
C GLY A 326 -12.38 -8.48 -1.44
N ILE A 327 -11.73 -8.84 -2.54
CA ILE A 327 -11.98 -8.31 -3.89
C ILE A 327 -12.60 -9.39 -4.78
N TRP A 328 -13.22 -8.99 -5.89
CA TRP A 328 -13.91 -9.90 -6.81
C TRP A 328 -13.45 -9.74 -8.25
N TYR A 329 -13.76 -10.76 -9.06
CA TYR A 329 -13.74 -10.71 -10.52
C TYR A 329 -15.18 -10.73 -11.04
N GLU A 330 -15.48 -9.99 -12.10
CA GLU A 330 -16.75 -10.07 -12.82
C GLU A 330 -16.57 -9.91 -14.34
N HIS A 331 -17.30 -10.72 -15.11
CA HIS A 331 -17.48 -10.52 -16.56
C HIS A 331 -18.71 -9.66 -16.85
N ARG A 332 -18.57 -8.66 -17.72
CA ARG A 332 -19.70 -7.78 -18.13
C ARG A 332 -19.77 -7.60 -19.65
N LEU A 333 -20.92 -7.15 -20.14
CA LEU A 333 -21.04 -6.64 -21.50
C LEU A 333 -20.43 -5.22 -21.56
N ILE A 334 -19.70 -4.91 -22.63
CA ILE A 334 -18.94 -3.65 -22.77
C ILE A 334 -19.81 -2.40 -22.61
N ASP A 335 -21.04 -2.43 -23.11
CA ASP A 335 -22.03 -1.34 -23.02
C ASP A 335 -22.57 -1.12 -21.59
N ASP A 336 -22.81 -2.19 -20.83
CA ASP A 336 -23.12 -2.07 -19.40
C ASP A 336 -21.88 -1.60 -18.62
N MET A 337 -20.69 -2.13 -18.94
CA MET A 337 -19.45 -1.80 -18.26
C MET A 337 -19.08 -0.32 -18.39
N VAL A 338 -19.20 0.29 -19.58
CA VAL A 338 -18.96 1.75 -19.72
C VAL A 338 -20.04 2.58 -19.03
N ALA A 339 -21.30 2.13 -19.04
CA ALA A 339 -22.38 2.80 -18.32
C ALA A 339 -22.20 2.73 -16.79
N GLN A 340 -21.66 1.62 -16.26
CA GLN A 340 -21.25 1.47 -14.86
C GLN A 340 -20.01 2.32 -14.55
N MET A 341 -19.01 2.33 -15.43
CA MET A 341 -17.78 3.11 -15.28
C MET A 341 -18.10 4.59 -15.03
N ILE A 342 -18.93 5.21 -15.88
CA ILE A 342 -19.37 6.62 -15.74
C ILE A 342 -20.14 6.88 -14.43
N LYS A 343 -20.91 5.90 -13.92
CA LYS A 343 -21.69 6.00 -12.67
C LYS A 343 -20.88 5.72 -11.40
N SER A 344 -19.66 5.19 -11.54
CA SER A 344 -18.86 4.68 -10.42
C SER A 344 -18.06 5.77 -9.69
N GLU A 345 -17.46 5.41 -8.55
CA GLU A 345 -16.42 6.22 -7.90
C GLU A 345 -15.01 6.00 -8.50
N GLY A 346 -14.87 5.15 -9.52
CA GLY A 346 -13.61 4.52 -9.88
C GLY A 346 -13.15 3.48 -8.84
N GLY A 347 -11.87 3.11 -8.87
CA GLY A 347 -11.25 2.20 -7.89
C GLY A 347 -11.33 0.72 -8.27
N PHE A 348 -11.07 0.40 -9.54
CA PHE A 348 -11.09 -0.95 -10.09
C PHE A 348 -10.15 -1.08 -11.31
N VAL A 349 -9.82 -2.32 -11.66
CA VAL A 349 -9.13 -2.66 -12.91
C VAL A 349 -10.16 -3.08 -13.96
N MET A 350 -9.99 -2.63 -15.20
CA MET A 350 -10.77 -3.06 -16.36
C MET A 350 -9.87 -3.78 -17.35
N ALA A 351 -9.99 -5.10 -17.44
CA ALA A 351 -9.43 -5.89 -18.52
C ALA A 351 -10.29 -5.67 -19.79
N LEU A 352 -9.71 -5.00 -20.78
CA LEU A 352 -10.34 -4.69 -22.06
C LEU A 352 -9.59 -5.32 -23.23
N LYS A 353 -10.35 -5.76 -24.24
CA LYS A 353 -9.82 -6.21 -25.54
C LYS A 353 -9.01 -5.11 -26.23
N ASN A 354 -8.27 -5.44 -27.28
CA ASN A 354 -7.26 -4.53 -27.85
C ASN A 354 -7.81 -3.16 -28.25
N TYR A 355 -8.97 -3.14 -28.92
CA TYR A 355 -9.66 -1.92 -29.38
C TYR A 355 -10.35 -1.16 -28.23
N ASP A 356 -11.13 -1.87 -27.41
CA ASP A 356 -11.83 -1.27 -26.25
C ASP A 356 -10.82 -0.64 -25.28
N GLY A 357 -9.68 -1.30 -25.06
CA GLY A 357 -8.60 -0.83 -24.20
C GLY A 357 -7.84 0.38 -24.74
N ASP A 358 -7.80 0.59 -26.07
CA ASP A 358 -7.29 1.82 -26.67
C ASP A 358 -8.27 2.97 -26.34
N VAL A 359 -9.49 2.87 -26.86
CA VAL A 359 -10.51 3.93 -26.83
C VAL A 359 -10.89 4.31 -25.40
N GLN A 360 -11.14 3.34 -24.52
CA GLN A 360 -11.54 3.65 -23.14
C GLN A 360 -10.38 4.21 -22.29
N SER A 361 -9.12 3.88 -22.60
CA SER A 361 -7.99 4.44 -21.84
C SER A 361 -7.77 5.93 -22.09
N ASP A 362 -7.99 6.39 -23.33
CA ASP A 362 -7.97 7.82 -23.67
C ASP A 362 -9.18 8.56 -23.08
N ILE A 363 -10.36 7.93 -23.04
CA ILE A 363 -11.55 8.47 -22.33
C ILE A 363 -11.28 8.60 -20.83
N VAL A 364 -10.65 7.61 -20.19
CA VAL A 364 -10.28 7.68 -18.77
C VAL A 364 -9.23 8.77 -18.55
N ALA A 365 -8.17 8.83 -19.35
CA ALA A 365 -7.13 9.86 -19.25
C ALA A 365 -7.70 11.28 -19.38
N GLN A 366 -8.56 11.53 -20.36
CA GLN A 366 -9.20 12.82 -20.53
C GLN A 366 -10.24 13.10 -19.42
N GLY A 367 -10.91 12.09 -18.91
CA GLY A 367 -11.83 12.19 -17.76
C GLY A 367 -11.14 12.57 -16.45
N PHE A 368 -9.89 12.13 -16.24
CA PHE A 368 -9.01 12.57 -15.14
C PHE A 368 -8.26 13.89 -15.42
N GLY A 369 -8.40 14.46 -16.62
CA GLY A 369 -8.08 15.86 -16.93
C GLY A 369 -7.20 16.07 -18.17
N SER A 370 -6.27 15.17 -18.46
CA SER A 370 -5.33 15.30 -19.59
C SER A 370 -4.66 13.96 -19.91
N LEU A 371 -4.37 13.72 -21.20
CA LEU A 371 -3.49 12.63 -21.66
C LEU A 371 -2.07 12.72 -21.06
N GLY A 372 -1.64 13.91 -20.63
CA GLY A 372 -0.38 14.10 -19.88
C GLY A 372 -0.42 13.59 -18.43
N LEU A 373 -1.60 13.20 -17.91
CA LEU A 373 -1.81 12.61 -16.58
C LEU A 373 -2.16 11.13 -16.66
N MET A 374 -1.54 10.38 -17.59
CA MET A 374 -1.77 8.95 -17.75
C MET A 374 -0.44 8.21 -17.89
N THR A 375 -0.20 7.24 -16.99
CA THR A 375 0.92 6.30 -17.10
C THR A 375 0.57 5.17 -18.07
N SER A 376 1.56 4.55 -18.70
CA SER A 376 1.39 3.33 -19.51
C SER A 376 2.52 2.36 -19.17
N THR A 377 2.17 1.12 -18.83
CA THR A 377 3.14 0.09 -18.40
C THR A 377 2.78 -1.25 -19.02
N LEU A 378 3.66 -1.82 -19.82
CA LEU A 378 3.57 -3.17 -20.32
C LEU A 378 4.19 -4.14 -19.31
N THR A 379 3.51 -5.25 -19.02
CA THR A 379 4.04 -6.29 -18.14
C THR A 379 3.74 -7.68 -18.71
N THR A 380 4.77 -8.50 -18.82
CA THR A 380 4.66 -9.90 -19.28
C THR A 380 4.01 -10.81 -18.23
N PRO A 381 3.35 -11.92 -18.61
CA PRO A 381 2.58 -12.74 -17.66
C PRO A 381 3.45 -13.47 -16.63
N ASP A 382 4.72 -13.71 -16.95
CA ASP A 382 5.75 -14.26 -16.06
C ASP A 382 6.31 -13.20 -15.09
N GLY A 383 6.33 -11.93 -15.50
CA GLY A 383 6.95 -10.81 -14.79
C GLY A 383 8.43 -10.58 -15.12
N ASN A 384 8.98 -11.30 -16.10
CA ASN A 384 10.39 -11.21 -16.48
C ASN A 384 10.73 -9.94 -17.25
N ALA A 385 9.78 -9.37 -18.00
CA ALA A 385 9.97 -8.13 -18.75
C ALA A 385 8.89 -7.09 -18.43
N PHE A 386 9.36 -5.86 -18.25
CA PHE A 386 8.56 -4.67 -17.97
C PHE A 386 9.01 -3.54 -18.87
N GLU A 387 8.07 -2.78 -19.42
CA GLU A 387 8.32 -1.60 -20.23
C GLU A 387 7.36 -0.48 -19.78
N SER A 388 7.85 0.76 -19.70
CA SER A 388 7.02 1.91 -19.31
C SER A 388 7.19 3.11 -20.23
N GLU A 389 6.08 3.59 -20.78
CA GLU A 389 5.98 4.68 -21.74
C GLU A 389 5.01 5.79 -21.26
N ALA A 390 5.10 6.96 -21.88
CA ALA A 390 4.03 7.94 -21.80
C ALA A 390 2.81 7.44 -22.61
N ALA A 391 1.60 7.55 -22.07
CA ALA A 391 0.40 7.06 -22.75
C ALA A 391 0.01 7.85 -24.03
N HIS A 392 0.62 9.02 -24.26
CA HIS A 392 0.30 9.91 -25.37
C HIS A 392 1.32 9.82 -26.52
N GLY A 393 0.90 10.22 -27.73
CA GLY A 393 1.78 10.36 -28.88
C GLY A 393 2.81 11.50 -28.77
N THR A 394 3.53 11.75 -29.85
CA THR A 394 4.71 12.64 -29.97
C THR A 394 4.43 14.16 -29.87
N VAL A 395 3.17 14.55 -29.67
CA VAL A 395 2.70 15.94 -29.55
C VAL A 395 3.14 16.83 -30.74
N THR A 396 3.07 16.30 -31.97
CA THR A 396 3.58 16.95 -33.20
C THR A 396 3.10 18.39 -33.40
N ARG A 397 1.87 18.73 -33.00
CA ARG A 397 1.36 20.11 -33.06
C ARG A 397 2.23 21.10 -32.28
N HIS A 398 2.72 20.72 -31.10
CA HIS A 398 3.58 21.60 -30.29
C HIS A 398 5.00 21.62 -30.87
N TYR A 399 5.47 20.48 -31.40
CA TYR A 399 6.74 20.42 -32.11
C TYR A 399 6.79 21.39 -33.31
N ARG A 400 5.71 21.50 -34.11
CA ARG A 400 5.62 22.47 -35.21
C ARG A 400 5.71 23.94 -34.78
N GLU A 401 5.31 24.27 -33.56
CA GLU A 401 5.50 25.62 -33.02
C GLU A 401 6.94 25.80 -32.47
N HIS A 402 7.52 24.76 -31.87
CA HIS A 402 8.93 24.75 -31.48
C HIS A 402 9.87 24.94 -32.68
N GLN A 403 9.64 24.26 -33.80
CA GLN A 403 10.39 24.45 -35.07
C GLN A 403 10.33 25.91 -35.60
N LYS A 404 9.33 26.70 -35.19
CA LYS A 404 9.19 28.13 -35.55
C LYS A 404 9.81 29.07 -34.49
N GLY A 405 10.55 28.53 -33.52
CA GLY A 405 11.10 29.27 -32.38
C GLY A 405 10.03 29.81 -31.41
N ARG A 406 8.80 29.26 -31.43
CA ARG A 406 7.69 29.73 -30.59
C ARG A 406 7.63 28.98 -29.25
N GLU A 407 7.00 29.63 -28.28
CA GLU A 407 6.76 29.09 -26.93
C GLU A 407 5.94 27.79 -26.97
N THR A 408 6.37 26.77 -26.23
CA THR A 408 5.59 25.54 -26.00
C THR A 408 5.35 25.27 -24.52
N SER A 409 4.10 24.95 -24.19
CA SER A 409 3.66 24.44 -22.90
C SER A 409 3.11 23.04 -23.11
N THR A 410 4.01 22.06 -23.07
CA THR A 410 3.73 20.63 -23.24
C THR A 410 3.90 19.95 -21.90
N ASN A 411 2.91 19.17 -21.47
CA ASN A 411 2.94 18.46 -20.20
C ASN A 411 3.98 17.33 -20.23
N PRO A 412 5.02 17.33 -19.37
CA PRO A 412 6.04 16.30 -19.34
C PRO A 412 5.74 15.20 -18.29
N ILE A 413 4.66 15.29 -17.52
CA ILE A 413 4.41 14.44 -16.34
C ILE A 413 4.36 12.96 -16.74
N ALA A 414 3.63 12.59 -17.79
CA ALA A 414 3.60 11.20 -18.28
C ALA A 414 4.99 10.68 -18.70
N SER A 415 5.85 11.51 -19.32
CA SER A 415 7.23 11.14 -19.65
C SER A 415 8.13 10.99 -18.42
N ILE A 416 7.94 11.81 -17.39
CA ILE A 416 8.64 11.66 -16.10
C ILE A 416 8.19 10.36 -15.42
N PHE A 417 6.89 10.07 -15.43
CA PHE A 417 6.35 8.84 -14.85
C PHE A 417 6.76 7.58 -15.62
N ALA A 418 7.05 7.67 -16.93
CA ALA A 418 7.64 6.58 -17.69
C ALA A 418 9.04 6.22 -17.17
N TRP A 419 9.87 7.22 -16.88
CA TRP A 419 11.18 7.02 -16.21
C TRP A 419 11.03 6.45 -14.79
N THR A 420 10.19 7.06 -13.95
CA THR A 420 10.08 6.64 -12.54
C THR A 420 9.44 5.27 -12.38
N ARG A 421 8.46 4.88 -13.22
CA ARG A 421 7.87 3.52 -13.18
C ARG A 421 8.91 2.45 -13.52
N GLY A 422 9.76 2.68 -14.52
CA GLY A 422 10.89 1.81 -14.85
C GLY A 422 11.92 1.75 -13.71
N LEU A 423 12.29 2.88 -13.13
CA LEU A 423 13.21 2.94 -11.98
C LEU A 423 12.65 2.24 -10.72
N VAL A 424 11.36 2.38 -10.43
CA VAL A 424 10.67 1.65 -9.35
C VAL A 424 10.69 0.15 -9.61
N GLN A 425 10.51 -0.30 -10.86
CA GLN A 425 10.57 -1.72 -11.20
C GLN A 425 12.02 -2.25 -11.10
N ARG A 426 13.00 -1.54 -11.67
CA ARG A 426 14.44 -1.85 -11.54
C ARG A 426 14.85 -1.95 -10.07
N GLY A 427 14.44 -1.00 -9.24
CA GLY A 427 14.75 -0.98 -7.81
C GLY A 427 14.11 -2.10 -7.00
N LYS A 428 12.94 -2.61 -7.41
CA LYS A 428 12.31 -3.81 -6.84
C LYS A 428 13.02 -5.10 -7.26
N LEU A 429 13.44 -5.20 -8.52
CA LEU A 429 14.18 -6.35 -9.04
C LEU A 429 15.62 -6.42 -8.50
N ASP A 430 16.23 -5.27 -8.22
CA ASP A 430 17.61 -5.16 -7.75
C ASP A 430 17.74 -5.19 -6.22
N ASP A 431 16.64 -5.08 -5.46
CA ASP A 431 16.63 -4.75 -4.03
C ASP A 431 17.49 -3.52 -3.72
N THR A 432 17.08 -2.37 -4.30
CA THR A 432 17.66 -1.04 -4.07
C THR A 432 16.59 -0.04 -3.66
N PRO A 433 16.16 -0.05 -2.38
CA PRO A 433 15.07 0.80 -1.90
C PRO A 433 15.33 2.31 -2.09
N ASP A 434 16.59 2.75 -2.13
CA ASP A 434 16.94 4.15 -2.41
C ASP A 434 16.55 4.59 -3.83
N VAL A 435 16.66 3.70 -4.82
CA VAL A 435 16.24 3.97 -6.21
C VAL A 435 14.72 4.10 -6.30
N VAL A 436 14.00 3.23 -5.58
CA VAL A 436 12.54 3.30 -5.46
C VAL A 436 12.12 4.60 -4.75
N ALA A 437 12.71 4.91 -3.60
CA ALA A 437 12.39 6.08 -2.79
C ALA A 437 12.73 7.42 -3.49
N PHE A 438 13.73 7.42 -4.38
CA PHE A 438 14.06 8.53 -5.27
C PHE A 438 13.00 8.70 -6.38
N ALA A 439 12.65 7.61 -7.06
CA ALA A 439 11.65 7.65 -8.14
C ALA A 439 10.27 8.07 -7.63
N GLU A 440 9.85 7.58 -6.46
CA GLU A 440 8.63 8.03 -5.77
C GLU A 440 8.68 9.50 -5.33
N GLU A 441 9.87 10.07 -5.07
CA GLU A 441 10.04 11.49 -4.75
C GLU A 441 9.95 12.38 -5.99
N LEU A 442 10.44 11.91 -7.15
CA LEU A 442 10.28 12.61 -8.42
C LEU A 442 8.81 12.61 -8.88
N GLU A 443 8.08 11.50 -8.71
CA GLU A 443 6.62 11.48 -8.92
C GLU A 443 5.89 12.47 -8.01
N ARG A 444 6.26 12.51 -6.73
CA ARG A 444 5.70 13.44 -5.75
C ARG A 444 6.00 14.89 -6.11
N ALA A 445 7.23 15.21 -6.50
CA ALA A 445 7.62 16.55 -6.91
C ALA A 445 6.79 17.07 -8.11
N CYS A 446 6.45 16.20 -9.07
CA CYS A 446 5.55 16.56 -10.17
C CYS A 446 4.13 16.90 -9.69
N VAL A 447 3.59 16.08 -8.78
CA VAL A 447 2.26 16.28 -8.19
C VAL A 447 2.23 17.53 -7.32
N ASP A 448 3.21 17.74 -6.46
CA ASP A 448 3.32 18.88 -5.54
C ASP A 448 3.39 20.24 -6.28
N VAL A 449 4.16 20.31 -7.37
CA VAL A 449 4.31 21.54 -8.17
C VAL A 449 2.97 21.98 -8.79
N VAL A 450 2.13 21.03 -9.22
CA VAL A 450 0.77 21.30 -9.69
C VAL A 450 -0.19 21.54 -8.52
N ASN A 451 -0.16 20.68 -7.50
CA ASN A 451 -1.17 20.59 -6.46
C ASN A 451 -1.02 21.66 -5.38
N GLU A 452 0.19 21.93 -4.91
CA GLU A 452 0.49 22.93 -3.88
C GLU A 452 0.83 24.28 -4.51
N GLU A 453 1.85 24.32 -5.37
CA GLU A 453 2.38 25.57 -5.93
C GLU A 453 1.48 26.15 -7.03
N GLY A 454 0.62 25.32 -7.64
CA GLY A 454 -0.28 25.75 -8.73
C GLY A 454 0.43 26.00 -10.06
N ILE A 455 1.70 25.60 -10.17
CA ILE A 455 2.52 25.75 -11.38
C ILE A 455 2.21 24.56 -12.30
N MET A 456 1.69 24.84 -13.48
CA MET A 456 1.19 23.79 -14.38
C MET A 456 1.28 24.18 -15.86
N THR A 457 1.24 23.19 -16.73
CA THR A 457 1.21 23.39 -18.19
C THR A 457 -0.19 23.74 -18.70
N LYS A 458 -0.27 24.23 -19.95
CA LYS A 458 -1.47 24.85 -20.53
C LYS A 458 -2.68 23.92 -20.59
N ASP A 459 -2.48 22.63 -20.79
CA ASP A 459 -3.52 21.60 -20.74
C ASP A 459 -4.19 21.53 -19.36
N LEU A 460 -3.41 21.53 -18.28
CA LEU A 460 -3.90 21.47 -16.91
C LEU A 460 -4.57 22.79 -16.49
N ALA A 461 -4.03 23.93 -16.92
CA ALA A 461 -4.65 25.23 -16.70
C ALA A 461 -6.03 25.34 -17.38
N LEU A 462 -6.13 24.89 -18.63
CA LEU A 462 -7.39 24.84 -19.37
C LEU A 462 -8.39 23.85 -18.77
N ALA A 463 -7.93 22.69 -18.26
CA ALA A 463 -8.77 21.76 -17.52
C ALA A 463 -9.33 22.40 -16.23
N CYS A 464 -8.55 23.25 -15.55
CA CYS A 464 -9.01 24.08 -14.44
C CYS A 464 -9.91 25.27 -14.86
N GLY A 465 -10.29 25.37 -16.14
CA GLY A 465 -11.13 26.45 -16.69
C GLY A 465 -10.41 27.78 -16.92
N ARG A 466 -9.10 27.85 -16.64
CA ARG A 466 -8.27 29.06 -16.75
C ARG A 466 -7.79 29.27 -18.18
N LYS A 467 -7.79 30.52 -18.65
CA LYS A 467 -7.55 30.87 -20.08
C LYS A 467 -6.54 32.01 -20.27
N GLU A 468 -6.25 32.74 -19.21
CA GLU A 468 -5.24 33.78 -19.10
C GLU A 468 -3.81 33.20 -19.24
N ARG A 469 -2.88 33.92 -19.87
CA ARG A 469 -1.52 33.40 -20.17
C ARG A 469 -0.75 33.09 -18.88
N GLU A 470 -1.06 33.82 -17.83
CA GLU A 470 -0.51 33.73 -16.47
C GLU A 470 -0.98 32.48 -15.72
N ALA A 471 -1.91 31.69 -16.30
CA ALA A 471 -2.39 30.44 -15.73
C ALA A 471 -1.47 29.23 -15.94
N TRP A 472 -0.54 29.32 -16.89
CA TRP A 472 0.37 28.23 -17.22
C TRP A 472 1.81 28.71 -17.41
N VAL A 473 2.75 27.77 -17.29
CA VAL A 473 4.17 27.98 -17.59
C VAL A 473 4.58 27.18 -18.84
N THR A 474 5.75 27.48 -19.39
CA THR A 474 6.37 26.69 -20.47
C THR A 474 6.80 25.31 -19.98
N THR A 475 7.07 24.42 -20.94
CA THR A 475 7.63 23.09 -20.69
C THR A 475 8.90 23.15 -19.81
N LYS A 476 9.82 24.09 -20.10
CA LYS A 476 11.11 24.23 -19.40
C LYS A 476 10.97 24.82 -18.00
N GLU A 477 10.07 25.79 -17.83
CA GLU A 477 9.76 26.37 -16.50
C GLU A 477 9.10 25.35 -15.56
N TYR A 478 8.22 24.49 -16.09
CA TYR A 478 7.64 23.39 -15.30
C TYR A 478 8.72 22.37 -14.88
N LEU A 479 9.59 21.95 -15.81
CA LEU A 479 10.70 21.04 -15.49
C LEU A 479 11.65 21.64 -14.43
N ALA A 480 11.98 22.93 -14.52
CA ALA A 480 12.78 23.63 -13.51
C ALA A 480 12.08 23.75 -12.15
N ALA A 481 10.74 23.88 -12.12
CA ALA A 481 9.97 23.84 -10.89
C ALA A 481 9.99 22.44 -10.23
N VAL A 482 9.87 21.38 -11.02
CA VAL A 482 10.02 19.99 -10.56
C VAL A 482 11.44 19.72 -10.04
N GLU A 483 12.47 20.15 -10.75
CA GLU A 483 13.88 20.04 -10.33
C GLU A 483 14.12 20.73 -8.98
N ARG A 484 13.60 21.96 -8.82
CA ARG A 484 13.64 22.72 -7.56
C ARG A 484 12.91 21.99 -6.43
N ARG A 485 11.69 21.49 -6.67
CA ARG A 485 10.89 20.76 -5.66
C ARG A 485 11.58 19.44 -5.28
N LEU A 486 12.07 18.65 -6.23
CA LEU A 486 12.84 17.43 -5.98
C LEU A 486 14.07 17.70 -5.12
N LYS A 487 14.89 18.69 -5.47
CA LYS A 487 16.08 19.08 -4.68
C LYS A 487 15.70 19.55 -3.27
N SER A 488 14.57 20.23 -3.11
CA SER A 488 14.02 20.62 -1.81
C SER A 488 13.60 19.41 -0.98
N ASN A 489 12.80 18.49 -1.55
CA ASN A 489 12.29 17.31 -0.86
C ASN A 489 13.42 16.34 -0.48
N LEU A 490 14.38 16.09 -1.38
CA LEU A 490 15.58 15.28 -1.10
C LEU A 490 16.46 15.94 -0.03
N LYS A 491 16.61 17.27 -0.04
CA LYS A 491 17.32 17.99 1.03
C LYS A 491 16.56 17.91 2.36
N ALA A 492 15.24 17.98 2.37
CA ALA A 492 14.42 17.83 3.57
C ALA A 492 14.49 16.40 4.13
N ARG A 493 14.43 15.37 3.28
CA ARG A 493 14.67 13.97 3.66
C ARG A 493 16.08 13.75 4.19
N LEU A 494 17.11 14.34 3.56
CA LEU A 494 18.48 14.28 4.06
C LEU A 494 18.62 15.01 5.40
N LEU A 495 18.00 16.17 5.57
CA LEU A 495 18.01 16.89 6.85
C LEU A 495 17.27 16.10 7.93
N SER A 496 16.12 15.50 7.65
CA SER A 496 15.43 14.58 8.59
C SER A 496 16.31 13.38 8.92
N ALA A 497 16.91 12.72 7.93
CA ALA A 497 17.79 11.57 8.17
C ALA A 497 19.07 11.96 8.93
N VAL A 498 19.58 13.17 8.72
CA VAL A 498 20.70 13.74 9.50
C VAL A 498 20.22 14.19 10.88
N GLU A 499 18.99 14.66 11.08
CA GLU A 499 18.42 15.00 12.39
C GLU A 499 18.09 13.74 13.18
N ASP A 500 17.65 12.66 12.55
CA ASP A 500 17.48 11.32 13.14
C ASP A 500 18.84 10.68 13.45
N ALA A 501 19.81 10.77 12.54
CA ALA A 501 21.17 10.28 12.76
C ALA A 501 21.93 11.13 13.79
N VAL A 502 21.75 12.44 13.84
CA VAL A 502 22.29 13.33 14.88
C VAL A 502 21.49 13.19 16.17
N ALA A 503 20.20 12.83 16.15
CA ALA A 503 19.51 12.36 17.33
C ALA A 503 20.03 10.99 17.77
N SER A 504 20.55 10.14 16.87
CA SER A 504 21.24 8.88 17.20
C SER A 504 22.69 9.08 17.68
N SER A 505 23.36 10.15 17.23
CA SER A 505 24.77 10.46 17.54
C SER A 505 24.92 11.42 18.74
N ARG A 506 23.95 12.31 18.98
CA ARG A 506 23.66 12.89 20.31
C ARG A 506 22.97 11.87 21.24
N ARG A 507 22.72 10.64 20.74
CA ARG A 507 22.55 9.40 21.51
C ARG A 507 23.81 8.50 21.41
N LEU A 508 25.01 9.08 21.30
CA LEU A 508 25.99 8.76 22.34
C LEU A 508 25.45 9.38 23.63
N PRO A 509 24.89 8.60 24.57
CA PRO A 509 24.51 9.15 25.84
C PRO A 509 25.78 9.53 26.60
N SER A 510 25.80 10.67 27.26
CA SER A 510 26.49 10.68 28.55
C SER A 510 25.73 9.67 29.42
N LEU A 511 26.46 8.80 30.13
CA LEU A 511 25.89 7.59 30.77
C LEU A 511 24.69 7.91 31.69
N MET A 512 24.68 9.12 32.27
CA MET A 512 23.55 9.73 32.99
C MET A 512 22.19 9.73 32.25
N ASP A 513 22.11 9.85 30.92
CA ASP A 513 20.83 9.99 30.19
C ASP A 513 20.10 8.66 29.97
N MET A 514 20.80 7.54 29.83
CA MET A 514 20.11 6.25 29.62
C MET A 514 19.35 5.86 30.89
N ASN A 515 20.01 5.95 32.04
CA ASN A 515 19.44 5.56 33.33
C ASN A 515 18.35 6.53 33.81
N SER A 516 18.47 7.83 33.54
CA SER A 516 17.40 8.81 33.83
C SER A 516 16.12 8.52 33.04
N ARG A 517 16.25 8.08 31.77
CA ARG A 517 15.10 7.82 30.88
C ARG A 517 14.45 6.47 31.13
N ILE A 518 15.22 5.42 31.42
CA ILE A 518 14.67 4.12 31.87
C ILE A 518 13.91 4.33 33.19
N LEU A 519 14.50 5.05 34.16
CA LEU A 519 13.85 5.38 35.42
C LEU A 519 12.57 6.21 35.18
N GLY A 520 12.62 7.27 34.36
CA GLY A 520 11.47 8.13 34.09
C GLY A 520 10.28 7.38 33.50
N VAL A 521 10.49 6.57 32.45
CA VAL A 521 9.43 5.78 31.81
C VAL A 521 8.84 4.73 32.75
N THR A 522 9.68 3.98 33.47
CA THR A 522 9.21 2.92 34.36
C THR A 522 8.50 3.46 35.60
N THR A 523 8.97 4.57 36.16
CA THR A 523 8.30 5.28 37.27
C THR A 523 6.92 5.80 36.86
N ALA A 524 6.82 6.46 35.69
CA ALA A 524 5.55 6.99 35.20
C ALA A 524 4.51 5.88 34.96
N LEU A 525 4.93 4.73 34.39
CA LEU A 525 4.05 3.58 34.17
C LEU A 525 3.63 2.88 35.46
N LEU A 526 4.50 2.82 36.49
CA LEU A 526 4.16 2.28 37.81
C LEU A 526 3.17 3.17 38.57
N ILE A 527 3.34 4.49 38.51
CA ILE A 527 2.38 5.45 39.07
C ILE A 527 1.03 5.29 38.36
N LEU A 528 1.02 5.22 37.03
CA LEU A 528 -0.20 5.05 36.25
C LEU A 528 -0.91 3.72 36.55
N SER A 529 -0.19 2.60 36.60
CA SER A 529 -0.78 1.29 36.89
C SER A 529 -1.39 1.26 38.30
N THR A 530 -0.67 1.79 39.30
CA THR A 530 -1.15 1.92 40.69
C THR A 530 -2.39 2.80 40.79
N LEU A 531 -2.44 3.94 40.09
CA LEU A 531 -3.62 4.80 40.01
C LEU A 531 -4.82 4.09 39.35
N THR A 532 -4.60 3.28 38.31
CA THR A 532 -5.70 2.49 37.71
C THR A 532 -6.22 1.39 38.63
N VAL A 533 -5.35 0.74 39.43
CA VAL A 533 -5.81 -0.22 40.46
C VAL A 533 -6.59 0.50 41.56
N ALA A 534 -6.12 1.64 42.06
CA ALA A 534 -6.87 2.45 43.03
C ALA A 534 -8.25 2.87 42.49
N LEU A 535 -8.34 3.25 41.20
CA LEU A 535 -9.60 3.61 40.55
C LEU A 535 -10.54 2.41 40.36
N ARG A 536 -10.00 1.22 40.04
CA ARG A 536 -10.74 -0.05 40.04
C ARG A 536 -11.30 -0.36 41.43
N LEU A 537 -10.47 -0.31 42.46
CA LEU A 537 -10.89 -0.57 43.85
C LEU A 537 -11.97 0.41 44.30
N TYR A 538 -11.80 1.71 44.07
CA TYR A 538 -12.84 2.71 44.37
C TYR A 538 -14.15 2.40 43.63
N THR A 539 -14.09 2.05 42.35
CA THR A 539 -15.28 1.67 41.59
C THR A 539 -15.95 0.41 42.16
N ARG A 540 -15.16 -0.58 42.59
CA ARG A 540 -15.65 -1.88 43.08
C ARG A 540 -16.20 -1.84 44.50
N PHE A 541 -15.52 -1.14 45.42
CA PHE A 541 -15.91 -1.04 46.82
C PHE A 541 -16.93 0.07 47.08
N VAL A 542 -16.80 1.24 46.43
CA VAL A 542 -17.65 2.42 46.73
C VAL A 542 -18.80 2.59 45.74
N VAL A 543 -18.51 2.52 44.43
CA VAL A 543 -19.48 2.89 43.37
C VAL A 543 -20.46 1.76 43.04
N VAL A 544 -19.96 0.54 42.89
CA VAL A 544 -20.74 -0.66 42.49
C VAL A 544 -20.92 -1.66 43.66
N ARG A 545 -20.12 -1.53 44.74
CA ARG A 545 -20.21 -2.33 45.98
C ARG A 545 -20.20 -3.86 45.75
N THR A 546 -19.36 -4.33 44.82
CA THR A 546 -19.22 -5.74 44.43
C THR A 546 -17.74 -6.21 44.37
N PRO A 547 -16.98 -6.11 45.47
CA PRO A 547 -15.59 -6.58 45.53
C PRO A 547 -15.48 -8.10 45.33
N GLY A 548 -14.32 -8.61 44.93
CA GLY A 548 -14.06 -10.05 44.98
C GLY A 548 -12.61 -10.44 44.71
N TRP A 549 -12.36 -11.74 44.54
CA TRP A 549 -11.02 -12.31 44.38
C TRP A 549 -10.23 -11.75 43.19
N ASP A 550 -10.92 -11.33 42.13
CA ASP A 550 -10.31 -10.63 40.99
C ASP A 550 -9.66 -9.30 41.41
N ASP A 551 -10.25 -8.59 42.37
CA ASP A 551 -9.74 -7.32 42.90
C ASP A 551 -8.63 -7.52 43.95
N ALA A 552 -8.63 -8.64 44.68
CA ALA A 552 -7.55 -8.98 45.60
C ALA A 552 -6.26 -9.38 44.85
N LEU A 553 -6.38 -10.16 43.78
CA LEU A 553 -5.24 -10.66 43.01
C LEU A 553 -4.55 -9.58 42.18
N ILE A 554 -5.26 -8.54 41.74
CA ILE A 554 -4.62 -7.39 41.06
C ILE A 554 -3.86 -6.49 42.03
N VAL A 555 -4.27 -6.41 43.31
CA VAL A 555 -3.50 -5.76 44.37
C VAL A 555 -2.22 -6.54 44.66
N ALA A 556 -2.30 -7.87 44.71
CA ALA A 556 -1.12 -8.73 44.81
C ALA A 556 -0.18 -8.54 43.61
N ALA A 557 -0.71 -8.43 42.38
CA ALA A 557 0.08 -8.17 41.17
C ALA A 557 0.81 -6.83 41.22
N VAL A 558 0.17 -5.74 41.69
CA VAL A 558 0.85 -4.46 41.92
C VAL A 558 1.92 -4.58 43.00
N GLY A 559 1.65 -5.31 44.09
CA GLY A 559 2.65 -5.58 45.14
C GLY A 559 3.90 -6.28 44.61
N THR A 560 3.75 -7.29 43.75
CA THR A 560 4.89 -7.97 43.12
C THR A 560 5.58 -7.12 42.05
N ASN A 561 4.84 -6.25 41.37
CA ASN A 561 5.38 -5.26 40.42
C ASN A 561 6.26 -4.21 41.14
N TYR A 562 5.88 -3.78 42.34
CA TYR A 562 6.72 -2.91 43.18
C TYR A 562 8.05 -3.59 43.55
N VAL A 563 8.04 -4.88 43.94
CA VAL A 563 9.29 -5.62 44.23
C VAL A 563 10.18 -5.72 42.98
N PHE A 564 9.59 -6.07 41.82
CA PHE A 564 10.29 -6.08 40.54
C PHE A 564 10.93 -4.71 40.22
N TYR A 565 10.18 -3.62 40.40
CA TYR A 565 10.66 -2.26 40.15
C TYR A 565 11.75 -1.81 41.14
N THR A 566 11.68 -2.19 42.42
CA THR A 566 12.79 -1.96 43.37
C THR A 566 14.05 -2.72 42.94
N CYS A 567 13.93 -3.96 42.46
CA CYS A 567 15.05 -4.70 41.88
C CYS A 567 15.59 -4.07 40.59
N LEU A 568 14.75 -3.38 39.80
CA LEU A 568 15.19 -2.60 38.64
C LEU A 568 15.97 -1.34 39.04
N ILE A 569 15.50 -0.59 40.06
CA ILE A 569 16.25 0.54 40.63
C ILE A 569 17.63 0.09 41.11
N ILE A 570 17.73 -1.03 41.84
CA ILE A 570 19.01 -1.55 42.33
C ILE A 570 19.96 -1.87 41.16
N GLN A 571 19.48 -2.43 40.05
CA GLN A 571 20.31 -2.63 38.86
C GLN A 571 20.77 -1.30 38.24
N LEU A 572 19.86 -0.33 38.07
CA LEU A 572 20.18 1.01 37.54
C LEU A 572 21.17 1.79 38.43
N GLN A 573 21.14 1.58 39.75
CA GLN A 573 22.09 2.16 40.70
C GLN A 573 23.50 1.50 40.65
N ASN A 574 23.62 0.32 40.05
CA ASN A 574 24.88 -0.44 39.91
C ASN A 574 25.33 -0.49 38.44
N HIS A 575 25.12 0.60 37.68
CA HIS A 575 25.59 0.76 36.29
C HIS A 575 24.99 -0.22 35.26
N LEU A 576 23.72 -0.64 35.43
CA LEU A 576 22.99 -1.39 34.39
C LEU A 576 22.91 -0.57 33.09
N GLY A 577 23.18 -1.22 31.96
CA GLY A 577 23.15 -0.58 30.63
C GLY A 577 24.50 0.00 30.20
N GLU A 578 25.52 -0.05 31.06
CA GLU A 578 26.90 0.30 30.74
C GLU A 578 27.70 -0.95 30.31
N LYS A 579 28.86 -0.76 29.65
CA LYS A 579 29.68 -1.86 29.12
C LYS A 579 30.36 -2.65 30.23
N GLU A 580 30.52 -3.95 30.01
CA GLU A 580 31.04 -4.85 31.05
C GLU A 580 32.48 -4.51 31.45
N ASP A 581 33.33 -4.16 30.46
CA ASP A 581 34.71 -3.67 30.65
C ASP A 581 34.82 -2.37 31.47
N THR A 582 33.73 -1.61 31.64
CA THR A 582 33.73 -0.30 32.31
C THR A 582 33.17 -0.32 33.75
N VAL A 583 32.65 -1.46 34.21
CA VAL A 583 31.94 -1.57 35.49
C VAL A 583 32.70 -2.45 36.48
N SER A 584 32.65 -2.11 37.77
CA SER A 584 33.26 -2.90 38.85
C SER A 584 32.66 -4.31 38.94
N GLU A 585 33.50 -5.33 39.16
CA GLU A 585 33.05 -6.71 39.38
C GLU A 585 32.07 -6.82 40.57
N HIS A 586 32.21 -5.94 41.57
CA HIS A 586 31.29 -5.85 42.71
C HIS A 586 29.88 -5.41 42.29
N ASP A 587 29.80 -4.45 41.38
CA ASP A 587 28.57 -3.86 40.89
C ASP A 587 27.88 -4.86 39.94
N ILE A 588 28.62 -5.52 39.06
CA ILE A 588 28.12 -6.61 38.18
C ILE A 588 27.54 -7.75 39.03
N ARG A 589 28.28 -8.22 40.05
CA ARG A 589 27.78 -9.22 41.02
C ARG A 589 26.54 -8.75 41.79
N THR A 590 26.28 -7.44 41.86
CA THR A 590 25.11 -6.86 42.55
C THR A 590 23.93 -6.67 41.59
N GLN A 591 24.18 -6.26 40.34
CA GLN A 591 23.21 -6.31 39.25
C GLN A 591 22.65 -7.73 39.08
N LEU A 592 23.51 -8.76 38.98
CA LEU A 592 23.10 -10.14 38.75
C LEU A 592 22.23 -10.72 39.89
N LYS A 593 22.51 -10.35 41.16
CA LYS A 593 21.63 -10.73 42.30
C LYS A 593 20.26 -10.08 42.17
N ALA A 594 20.20 -8.78 41.85
CA ALA A 594 18.94 -8.06 41.68
C ALA A 594 18.16 -8.54 40.43
N LEU A 595 18.85 -8.91 39.36
CA LEU A 595 18.28 -9.54 38.17
C LEU A 595 17.64 -10.89 38.52
N TRP A 596 18.34 -11.75 39.27
CA TRP A 596 17.84 -13.05 39.72
C TRP A 596 16.55 -12.93 40.56
N VAL A 597 16.43 -11.90 41.41
CA VAL A 597 15.18 -11.61 42.14
C VAL A 597 14.10 -11.03 41.22
N SER A 598 14.46 -10.19 40.24
CA SER A 598 13.46 -9.51 39.40
C SER A 598 12.69 -10.48 38.49
N ILE A 599 13.35 -11.49 37.90
CA ILE A 599 12.75 -12.44 36.95
C ILE A 599 11.51 -13.20 37.50
N PRO A 600 11.55 -13.85 38.68
CA PRO A 600 10.38 -14.55 39.24
C PRO A 600 9.26 -13.57 39.65
N PHE A 601 9.58 -12.39 40.20
CA PHE A 601 8.56 -11.40 40.60
C PHE A 601 7.84 -10.77 39.40
N TYR A 602 8.54 -10.58 38.28
CA TYR A 602 7.92 -10.19 37.00
C TYR A 602 6.98 -11.27 36.46
N ASN A 603 7.40 -12.55 36.43
CA ASN A 603 6.54 -13.65 35.96
C ASN A 603 5.30 -13.85 36.85
N LEU A 604 5.47 -13.70 38.17
CA LEU A 604 4.38 -13.72 39.14
C LEU A 604 3.39 -12.57 38.93
N THR A 605 3.89 -11.36 38.64
CA THR A 605 3.06 -10.18 38.32
C THR A 605 2.16 -10.42 37.12
N LEU A 606 2.71 -10.90 35.99
CA LEU A 606 1.91 -11.24 34.80
C LEU A 606 0.91 -12.37 35.08
N THR A 607 1.33 -13.41 35.82
CA THR A 607 0.44 -14.53 36.20
C THR A 607 -0.75 -14.05 37.03
N LEU A 608 -0.53 -13.22 38.04
CA LEU A 608 -1.58 -12.68 38.90
C LEU A 608 -2.55 -11.75 38.14
N ALA A 609 -2.04 -10.93 37.20
CA ALA A 609 -2.87 -10.12 36.30
C ALA A 609 -3.76 -11.00 35.40
N LYS A 610 -3.19 -12.02 34.75
CA LYS A 610 -3.93 -12.99 33.92
C LYS A 610 -5.01 -13.72 34.70
N ILE A 611 -4.72 -14.18 35.92
CA ILE A 611 -5.71 -14.81 36.80
C ILE A 611 -6.83 -13.83 37.21
N SER A 612 -6.50 -12.59 37.57
CA SER A 612 -7.49 -11.53 37.84
C SER A 612 -8.43 -11.31 36.64
N MET A 613 -7.89 -11.27 35.42
CA MET A 613 -8.63 -11.08 34.18
C MET A 613 -9.58 -12.26 33.88
N ILE A 614 -9.12 -13.51 34.07
CA ILE A 614 -9.94 -14.72 33.89
C ILE A 614 -11.05 -14.82 34.93
N LEU A 615 -10.77 -14.49 36.20
CA LEU A 615 -11.79 -14.42 37.26
C LEU A 615 -12.84 -13.35 36.96
N LEU A 616 -12.41 -12.17 36.47
CA LEU A 616 -13.31 -11.11 36.02
C LEU A 616 -14.19 -11.57 34.84
N TYR A 617 -13.64 -12.29 33.86
CA TYR A 617 -14.44 -12.86 32.77
C TYR A 617 -15.44 -13.92 33.22
N MET A 618 -15.07 -14.84 34.12
CA MET A 618 -16.01 -15.79 34.71
C MET A 618 -17.13 -15.07 35.48
N ARG A 619 -16.82 -13.93 36.11
CA ARG A 619 -17.78 -13.10 36.85
C ARG A 619 -18.73 -12.31 35.93
N LEU A 620 -18.23 -11.79 34.81
CA LEU A 620 -19.03 -11.04 33.82
C LEU A 620 -19.98 -11.92 33.00
N PHE A 621 -19.57 -13.15 32.66
CA PHE A 621 -20.34 -14.07 31.79
C PHE A 621 -21.01 -15.23 32.56
N LEU A 622 -21.23 -15.05 33.87
CA LEU A 622 -21.63 -16.09 34.83
C LEU A 622 -22.86 -16.90 34.41
N ALA A 623 -23.80 -16.27 33.68
CA ALA A 623 -25.08 -16.84 33.26
C ALA A 623 -25.16 -17.29 31.79
N THR A 624 -24.20 -16.92 30.93
CA THR A 624 -24.44 -16.94 29.47
C THR A 624 -24.22 -18.31 28.80
N ASN A 625 -23.21 -19.09 29.21
CA ASN A 625 -22.92 -20.38 28.55
C ASN A 625 -22.06 -21.32 29.43
N LYS A 626 -22.56 -22.53 29.72
CA LYS A 626 -21.83 -23.58 30.47
C LYS A 626 -20.51 -23.98 29.79
N ARG A 627 -20.47 -24.08 28.45
CA ARG A 627 -19.26 -24.45 27.69
C ARG A 627 -18.17 -23.37 27.80
N PHE A 628 -18.55 -22.09 27.74
CA PHE A 628 -17.63 -20.97 27.90
C PHE A 628 -17.01 -20.91 29.31
N ARG A 629 -17.81 -21.18 30.34
CA ARG A 629 -17.32 -21.29 31.73
C ARG A 629 -16.35 -22.46 31.92
N LEU A 630 -16.60 -23.61 31.27
CA LEU A 630 -15.68 -24.75 31.30
C LEU A 630 -14.31 -24.39 30.66
N LEU A 631 -14.32 -23.74 29.50
CA LEU A 631 -13.09 -23.27 28.84
C LEU A 631 -12.28 -22.32 29.72
N LEU A 632 -12.93 -21.35 30.39
CA LEU A 632 -12.27 -20.44 31.32
C LEU A 632 -11.66 -21.17 32.54
N ILE A 633 -12.30 -22.23 33.04
CA ILE A 633 -11.77 -23.04 34.17
C ILE A 633 -10.57 -23.87 33.73
N VAL A 634 -10.64 -24.55 32.56
CA VAL A 634 -9.51 -25.32 32.01
C VAL A 634 -8.31 -24.40 31.76
N PHE A 635 -8.54 -23.22 31.20
CA PHE A 635 -7.49 -22.25 30.95
C PHE A 635 -6.93 -21.61 32.24
N LEU A 636 -7.76 -21.40 33.28
CA LEU A 636 -7.29 -20.97 34.60
C LEU A 636 -6.30 -21.99 35.21
N VAL A 637 -6.61 -23.28 35.14
CA VAL A 637 -5.71 -24.34 35.62
C VAL A 637 -4.40 -24.34 34.82
N PHE A 638 -4.47 -24.20 33.49
CA PHE A 638 -3.29 -24.09 32.63
C PHE A 638 -2.40 -22.88 33.00
N ILE A 639 -3.00 -21.70 33.23
CA ILE A 639 -2.28 -20.49 33.66
C ILE A 639 -1.58 -20.70 35.01
N ILE A 640 -2.22 -21.39 35.96
CA ILE A 640 -1.60 -21.69 37.26
C ILE A 640 -0.39 -22.63 37.08
N VAL A 641 -0.50 -23.67 36.24
CA VAL A 641 0.62 -24.58 35.95
C VAL A 641 1.78 -23.86 35.25
N VAL A 642 1.50 -23.01 34.26
CA VAL A 642 2.51 -22.18 33.57
C VAL A 642 3.14 -21.14 34.51
N GLY A 643 2.35 -20.54 35.40
CA GLY A 643 2.84 -19.62 36.43
C GLY A 643 3.80 -20.28 37.42
N LEU A 644 3.45 -21.48 37.91
CA LEU A 644 4.33 -22.28 38.77
C LEU A 644 5.61 -22.69 38.03
N TRP A 645 5.52 -23.16 36.78
CA TRP A 645 6.68 -23.48 35.96
C TRP A 645 7.61 -22.27 35.76
N THR A 646 7.09 -21.13 35.33
CA THR A 646 7.90 -19.92 35.07
C THR A 646 8.55 -19.39 36.35
N MET A 647 7.86 -19.48 37.49
CA MET A 647 8.42 -19.11 38.79
C MET A 647 9.55 -20.07 39.25
N PHE A 648 9.31 -21.38 39.27
CA PHE A 648 10.29 -22.36 39.74
C PHE A 648 11.49 -22.51 38.79
N SER A 649 11.29 -22.37 37.48
CA SER A 649 12.39 -22.39 36.49
C SER A 649 13.31 -21.17 36.62
N ALA A 650 12.78 -20.02 37.05
CA ALA A 650 13.59 -18.82 37.34
C ALA A 650 14.38 -18.96 38.66
N PHE A 651 13.73 -19.35 39.76
CA PHE A 651 14.43 -19.53 41.05
C PHE A 651 15.52 -20.60 40.98
N LEU A 652 15.23 -21.74 40.33
CA LEU A 652 16.13 -22.89 40.24
C LEU A 652 16.86 -22.96 38.90
N ILE A 653 17.24 -21.80 38.34
CA ILE A 653 17.90 -21.73 37.03
C ILE A 653 19.34 -22.27 37.06
N CYS A 654 20.02 -22.13 38.22
CA CYS A 654 21.34 -22.69 38.52
C CYS A 654 21.32 -23.46 39.85
N LEU A 655 22.08 -24.55 39.92
CA LEU A 655 22.28 -25.35 41.13
C LEU A 655 23.79 -25.53 41.40
N PRO A 656 24.34 -25.03 42.54
CA PRO A 656 23.69 -24.16 43.52
C PRO A 656 23.37 -22.77 42.95
N VAL A 657 22.34 -22.12 43.51
CA VAL A 657 21.82 -20.80 43.05
C VAL A 657 22.90 -19.72 42.97
N ARG A 658 23.90 -19.75 43.87
CA ARG A 658 25.03 -18.80 43.88
C ARG A 658 25.80 -18.74 42.56
N GLY A 659 25.81 -19.82 41.77
CA GLY A 659 26.46 -19.88 40.45
C GLY A 659 25.82 -18.99 39.39
N PHE A 660 24.67 -18.36 39.65
CA PHE A 660 24.08 -17.35 38.76
C PHE A 660 24.86 -16.02 38.74
N TRP A 661 25.56 -15.69 39.84
CA TRP A 661 26.30 -14.43 40.01
C TRP A 661 27.75 -14.64 40.49
N ASP A 662 28.23 -15.89 40.52
CA ASP A 662 29.58 -16.24 40.93
C ASP A 662 30.07 -17.48 40.15
N HIS A 663 30.77 -17.25 39.05
CA HIS A 663 31.29 -18.30 38.18
C HIS A 663 32.52 -19.04 38.76
N SER A 664 33.03 -18.63 39.94
CA SER A 664 34.07 -19.40 40.65
C SER A 664 33.53 -20.66 41.33
N VAL A 665 32.21 -20.76 41.50
CA VAL A 665 31.53 -21.93 42.11
C VAL A 665 31.16 -22.93 41.02
N PRO A 666 31.54 -24.22 41.12
CA PRO A 666 31.10 -25.24 40.17
C PRO A 666 29.59 -25.46 40.30
N ALA A 667 28.83 -24.91 39.34
CA ALA A 667 27.37 -24.92 39.32
C ALA A 667 26.83 -25.42 37.98
N THR A 668 25.77 -26.22 38.06
CA THR A 668 25.02 -26.66 36.88
C THR A 668 23.89 -25.68 36.62
N CYS A 669 24.05 -24.81 35.62
CA CYS A 669 23.01 -23.91 35.14
C CYS A 669 22.25 -24.53 33.95
N ARG A 670 20.93 -24.33 33.90
CA ARG A 670 20.14 -24.64 32.70
C ARG A 670 20.38 -23.56 31.64
N PRO A 671 20.41 -23.89 30.33
CA PRO A 671 20.69 -22.91 29.29
C PRO A 671 19.72 -21.72 29.34
N PHE A 672 20.23 -20.53 29.65
CA PHE A 672 19.42 -19.31 29.80
C PHE A 672 18.57 -19.04 28.55
N ALA A 673 19.17 -19.22 27.36
CA ALA A 673 18.53 -19.22 26.06
C ALA A 673 17.21 -20.01 26.03
N LEU A 674 17.27 -21.30 26.41
CA LEU A 674 16.14 -22.22 26.32
C LEU A 674 15.07 -21.89 27.36
N VAL A 675 15.46 -21.58 28.60
CA VAL A 675 14.51 -21.26 29.68
C VAL A 675 13.81 -19.93 29.41
N TRP A 676 14.53 -18.89 29.01
CA TRP A 676 13.97 -17.55 28.80
C TRP A 676 13.11 -17.49 27.53
N CYS A 677 13.54 -18.11 26.42
CA CYS A 677 12.73 -18.15 25.20
C CYS A 677 11.47 -19.02 25.36
N LEU A 678 11.55 -20.17 26.04
CA LEU A 678 10.38 -20.99 26.36
C LEU A 678 9.38 -20.24 27.25
N ASN A 679 9.87 -19.60 28.32
CA ASN A 679 9.02 -18.83 29.22
C ASN A 679 8.39 -17.62 28.50
N ALA A 680 9.14 -16.91 27.64
CA ALA A 680 8.60 -15.82 26.84
C ALA A 680 7.53 -16.29 25.83
N ALA A 681 7.74 -17.43 25.15
CA ALA A 681 6.76 -18.01 24.24
C ALA A 681 5.47 -18.42 24.98
N LEU A 682 5.59 -19.05 26.16
CA LEU A 682 4.44 -19.40 27.01
C LEU A 682 3.67 -18.16 27.49
N GLN A 683 4.36 -17.05 27.81
CA GLN A 683 3.69 -15.78 28.12
C GLN A 683 2.93 -15.24 26.89
N ILE A 684 3.57 -15.12 25.72
CA ILE A 684 2.94 -14.62 24.47
C ILE A 684 1.68 -15.44 24.11
N VAL A 685 1.77 -16.77 24.13
CA VAL A 685 0.63 -17.66 23.83
C VAL A 685 -0.50 -17.45 24.83
N THR A 686 -0.19 -17.31 26.12
CA THR A 686 -1.22 -17.08 27.15
C THR A 686 -1.86 -15.69 27.06
N ASP A 687 -1.12 -14.64 26.70
CA ASP A 687 -1.68 -13.30 26.46
C ASP A 687 -2.66 -13.31 25.27
N ILE A 688 -2.27 -13.91 24.14
CA ILE A 688 -3.13 -14.05 22.96
C ILE A 688 -4.43 -14.80 23.31
N VAL A 689 -4.34 -15.87 24.10
CA VAL A 689 -5.52 -16.66 24.51
C VAL A 689 -6.41 -15.89 25.50
N VAL A 690 -5.85 -15.14 26.46
CA VAL A 690 -6.63 -14.25 27.35
C VAL A 690 -7.44 -13.24 26.54
N VAL A 691 -6.81 -12.58 25.56
CA VAL A 691 -7.44 -11.52 24.75
C VAL A 691 -8.49 -12.08 23.80
N THR A 692 -8.26 -13.27 23.20
CA THR A 692 -9.14 -13.84 22.18
C THR A 692 -10.35 -14.60 22.71
N ILE A 693 -10.23 -15.31 23.85
CA ILE A 693 -11.34 -16.11 24.45
C ILE A 693 -12.71 -15.39 24.48
N PRO A 694 -12.84 -14.15 24.96
CA PRO A 694 -14.16 -13.51 25.08
C PRO A 694 -14.72 -12.95 23.75
N ILE A 695 -13.91 -12.81 22.70
CA ILE A 695 -14.30 -12.14 21.44
C ILE A 695 -15.49 -12.86 20.74
N PRO A 696 -15.50 -14.19 20.54
CA PRO A 696 -16.62 -14.88 19.87
C PRO A 696 -17.94 -14.82 20.67
N THR A 697 -17.86 -14.70 21.99
CA THR A 697 -19.03 -14.49 22.87
C THR A 697 -19.58 -13.08 22.67
N LEU A 698 -18.70 -12.07 22.73
CA LEU A 698 -19.07 -10.66 22.64
C LEU A 698 -19.53 -10.23 21.23
N ALA A 699 -18.98 -10.82 20.17
CA ALA A 699 -19.44 -10.60 18.80
C ALA A 699 -20.91 -11.00 18.58
N ARG A 700 -21.47 -11.88 19.42
CA ARG A 700 -22.88 -12.32 19.39
C ARG A 700 -23.81 -11.40 20.19
N LEU A 701 -23.30 -10.51 21.04
CA LEU A 701 -24.13 -9.54 21.77
C LEU A 701 -24.46 -8.33 20.89
N ARG A 702 -25.77 -8.06 20.73
CA ARG A 702 -26.28 -6.87 20.03
C ARG A 702 -26.13 -5.60 20.89
N LEU A 703 -24.89 -5.15 21.10
CA LEU A 703 -24.57 -3.95 21.89
C LEU A 703 -24.79 -2.66 21.08
N PRO A 704 -25.31 -1.57 21.70
CA PRO A 704 -25.32 -0.23 21.13
C PRO A 704 -23.91 0.23 20.70
N THR A 705 -23.82 0.95 19.59
CA THR A 705 -22.54 1.30 18.92
C THR A 705 -21.50 1.91 19.85
N ARG A 706 -21.91 2.74 20.83
CA ARG A 706 -21.00 3.37 21.81
C ARG A 706 -20.44 2.39 22.84
N GLN A 707 -21.22 1.40 23.27
CA GLN A 707 -20.72 0.29 24.10
C GLN A 707 -19.80 -0.62 23.29
N LYS A 708 -20.11 -0.85 22.00
CA LYS A 708 -19.25 -1.59 21.07
C LYS A 708 -17.89 -0.90 20.86
N VAL A 709 -17.84 0.43 20.74
CA VAL A 709 -16.58 1.21 20.63
C VAL A 709 -15.75 1.10 21.91
N ALA A 710 -16.35 1.30 23.09
CA ALA A 710 -15.63 1.15 24.36
C ALA A 710 -15.02 -0.25 24.53
N LEU A 711 -15.74 -1.29 24.08
CA LEU A 711 -15.27 -2.66 24.09
C LEU A 711 -14.12 -2.91 23.09
N ILE A 712 -14.18 -2.34 21.89
CA ILE A 712 -13.11 -2.41 20.89
C ILE A 712 -11.82 -1.78 21.42
N LEU A 713 -11.90 -0.66 22.13
CA LEU A 713 -10.73 -0.01 22.74
C LEU A 713 -10.05 -0.88 23.81
N VAL A 714 -10.83 -1.60 24.63
CA VAL A 714 -10.30 -2.57 25.60
C VAL A 714 -9.57 -3.72 24.88
N PHE A 715 -10.13 -4.24 23.79
CA PHE A 715 -9.47 -5.29 23.01
C PHE A 715 -8.21 -4.82 22.28
N ALA A 716 -8.23 -3.60 21.73
CA ALA A 716 -7.04 -3.01 21.11
C ALA A 716 -5.87 -2.91 22.10
N LEU A 717 -6.14 -2.53 23.36
CA LEU A 717 -5.12 -2.53 24.41
C LEU A 717 -4.65 -3.95 24.80
N GLY A 718 -5.54 -4.95 24.73
CA GLY A 718 -5.16 -6.36 24.90
C GLY A 718 -4.18 -6.83 23.82
N PHE A 719 -4.47 -6.56 22.54
CA PHE A 719 -3.53 -6.86 21.45
C PHE A 719 -2.22 -6.07 21.56
N PHE A 720 -2.24 -4.86 22.12
CA PHE A 720 -1.04 -4.09 22.41
C PHE A 720 -0.16 -4.76 23.47
N VAL A 721 -0.71 -5.38 24.53
CA VAL A 721 0.08 -6.22 25.48
C VAL A 721 0.79 -7.35 24.73
N CYS A 722 0.08 -8.09 23.87
CA CYS A 722 0.68 -9.16 23.06
C CYS A 722 1.84 -8.66 22.19
N ALA A 723 1.73 -7.45 21.63
CA ALA A 723 2.82 -6.83 20.86
C ALA A 723 4.04 -6.49 21.74
N MET A 724 3.85 -6.01 22.97
CA MET A 724 4.96 -5.75 23.91
C MET A 724 5.69 -7.06 24.26
N SER A 725 4.96 -8.15 24.47
CA SER A 725 5.52 -9.47 24.75
C SER A 725 6.39 -9.99 23.60
N ILE A 726 6.00 -9.75 22.35
CA ILE A 726 6.79 -10.10 21.16
C ILE A 726 8.06 -9.22 21.06
N ILE A 727 7.95 -7.91 21.29
CA ILE A 727 9.11 -7.00 21.28
C ILE A 727 10.14 -7.42 22.36
N ARG A 728 9.68 -7.81 23.55
CA ARG A 728 10.56 -8.35 24.60
C ARG A 728 11.23 -9.66 24.18
N LEU A 729 10.53 -10.59 23.52
CA LEU A 729 11.16 -11.82 23.01
C LEU A 729 12.31 -11.52 22.03
N VAL A 730 12.12 -10.56 21.11
CA VAL A 730 13.20 -10.12 20.20
C VAL A 730 14.40 -9.57 21.00
N LYS A 731 14.15 -8.81 22.07
CA LYS A 731 15.23 -8.30 22.94
C LYS A 731 15.93 -9.38 23.77
N ILE A 732 15.22 -10.42 24.19
CA ILE A 732 15.81 -11.60 24.85
C ILE A 732 16.69 -12.39 23.87
N ILE A 733 16.26 -12.56 22.61
CA ILE A 733 17.08 -13.21 21.57
C ILE A 733 18.35 -12.37 21.30
N GLN A 734 18.26 -11.05 21.27
CA GLN A 734 19.42 -10.14 21.12
C GLN A 734 20.37 -10.10 22.33
N LEU A 735 19.89 -10.46 23.52
CA LEU A 735 20.68 -10.64 24.75
C LEU A 735 21.36 -12.03 24.81
N VAL A 736 20.81 -13.03 24.11
CA VAL A 736 21.23 -14.43 24.18
C VAL A 736 22.20 -14.83 23.06
N ASN A 737 22.04 -14.26 21.85
CA ASN A 737 22.79 -14.68 20.67
C ASN A 737 24.21 -14.08 20.56
N ASP A 738 24.65 -13.28 21.52
CA ASP A 738 25.82 -12.42 21.40
C ASP A 738 26.51 -12.28 22.76
N THR A 739 27.83 -12.48 22.80
CA THR A 739 28.54 -12.88 24.04
C THR A 739 29.49 -11.81 24.61
N THR A 740 29.49 -10.58 24.07
CA THR A 740 30.51 -9.57 24.44
C THR A 740 30.08 -8.56 25.51
N ASP A 741 28.78 -8.29 25.68
CA ASP A 741 28.27 -7.27 26.61
C ASP A 741 26.89 -7.68 27.17
N PHE A 742 26.84 -8.26 28.36
CA PHE A 742 25.56 -8.67 28.98
C PHE A 742 24.82 -7.47 29.60
N SER A 743 25.54 -6.62 30.33
CA SER A 743 24.98 -5.44 31.03
C SER A 743 24.27 -4.46 30.08
N GLU A 744 24.93 -4.06 28.99
CA GLU A 744 24.39 -3.11 27.99
C GLU A 744 23.03 -3.58 27.43
N ARG A 745 22.89 -4.89 27.17
CA ARG A 745 21.71 -5.47 26.52
C ARG A 745 20.60 -5.84 27.50
N ASN A 746 20.92 -6.08 28.78
CA ASN A 746 19.93 -6.33 29.82
C ASN A 746 19.05 -5.10 30.11
N GLY A 747 19.61 -3.88 30.06
CA GLY A 747 18.88 -2.62 30.29
C GLY A 747 17.61 -2.48 29.44
N PRO A 748 17.69 -2.59 28.10
CA PRO A 748 16.53 -2.64 27.22
C PRO A 748 15.55 -3.79 27.53
N ALA A 749 16.05 -5.00 27.80
CA ALA A 749 15.19 -6.16 28.08
C ALA A 749 14.37 -5.99 29.38
N ALA A 750 14.99 -5.47 30.43
CA ALA A 750 14.33 -5.14 31.69
C ALA A 750 13.30 -3.99 31.51
N THR A 751 13.63 -2.99 30.69
CA THR A 751 12.71 -1.88 30.35
C THR A 751 11.42 -2.39 29.68
N TRP A 752 11.52 -3.24 28.66
CA TRP A 752 10.34 -3.82 28.01
C TRP A 752 9.53 -4.74 28.93
N SER A 753 10.20 -5.48 29.82
CA SER A 753 9.54 -6.30 30.86
C SER A 753 8.72 -5.43 31.82
N SER A 754 9.23 -4.25 32.18
CA SER A 754 8.50 -3.27 33.00
C SER A 754 7.31 -2.64 32.27
N ILE A 755 7.42 -2.37 30.96
CA ILE A 755 6.32 -1.84 30.15
C ILE A 755 5.19 -2.87 30.07
N GLU A 756 5.51 -4.11 29.71
CA GLU A 756 4.57 -5.23 29.59
C GLU A 756 3.80 -5.47 30.91
N ALA A 757 4.49 -5.55 32.05
CA ALA A 757 3.88 -5.76 33.36
C ALA A 757 2.89 -4.64 33.74
N ASN A 758 3.27 -3.37 33.57
CA ASN A 758 2.41 -2.24 33.91
C ASN A 758 1.21 -2.12 32.97
N VAL A 759 1.38 -2.34 31.67
CA VAL A 759 0.29 -2.27 30.69
C VAL A 759 -0.69 -3.45 30.86
N ALA A 760 -0.22 -4.65 31.22
CA ALA A 760 -1.08 -5.79 31.56
C ALA A 760 -1.97 -5.49 32.78
N ILE A 761 -1.42 -4.88 33.83
CA ILE A 761 -2.18 -4.42 35.01
C ILE A 761 -3.25 -3.39 34.60
N ILE A 762 -2.88 -2.38 33.81
CA ILE A 762 -3.80 -1.34 33.33
C ILE A 762 -4.94 -1.95 32.49
N CYS A 763 -4.61 -2.82 31.52
CA CYS A 763 -5.58 -3.50 30.66
C CYS A 763 -6.59 -4.32 31.48
N THR A 764 -6.10 -5.07 32.48
CA THR A 764 -6.93 -5.85 33.41
C THR A 764 -7.87 -4.96 34.25
N CYS A 765 -7.52 -3.68 34.47
CA CYS A 765 -8.29 -2.75 35.30
C CYS A 765 -9.32 -1.90 34.56
N LEU A 766 -9.24 -1.75 33.23
CA LEU A 766 -10.19 -0.91 32.48
C LEU A 766 -11.66 -1.38 32.54
N PRO A 767 -12.02 -2.66 32.38
CA PRO A 767 -13.42 -3.06 32.33
C PRO A 767 -14.21 -2.75 33.61
N PRO A 768 -13.69 -3.00 34.84
CA PRO A 768 -14.37 -2.61 36.08
C PRO A 768 -14.54 -1.10 36.30
N ILE A 769 -13.76 -0.25 35.62
CA ILE A 769 -13.78 1.22 35.79
C ILE A 769 -14.89 1.89 34.93
N GLN A 770 -15.38 1.22 33.89
CA GLN A 770 -16.40 1.75 32.96
C GLN A 770 -17.65 2.36 33.65
N PRO A 771 -18.23 1.78 34.72
CA PRO A 771 -19.39 2.38 35.40
C PRO A 771 -19.11 3.75 36.04
N LEU A 772 -17.86 4.02 36.46
CA LEU A 772 -17.45 5.30 37.03
C LEU A 772 -17.27 6.35 35.93
N LEU A 773 -16.65 5.99 34.81
CA LEU A 773 -16.51 6.90 33.65
C LEU A 773 -17.86 7.38 33.13
N ASN A 774 -18.85 6.48 33.05
CA ASN A 774 -20.24 6.83 32.71
C ASN A 774 -20.87 7.85 33.66
N ARG A 775 -20.44 7.88 34.93
CA ARG A 775 -20.99 8.73 36.00
C ARG A 775 -20.32 10.10 36.08
N ILE A 776 -19.02 10.18 35.74
CA ILE A 776 -18.24 11.43 35.71
C ILE A 776 -18.44 12.19 34.39
N CYS A 777 -18.49 11.48 33.25
CA CYS A 777 -18.47 12.10 31.91
C CYS A 777 -19.73 11.77 31.06
N PRO A 778 -20.96 12.04 31.53
CA PRO A 778 -22.18 11.64 30.81
C PRO A 778 -22.28 12.25 29.39
N ARG A 779 -21.71 13.44 29.17
CA ARG A 779 -21.69 14.10 27.84
C ARG A 779 -20.89 13.34 26.77
N VAL A 780 -19.90 12.54 27.14
CA VAL A 780 -19.07 11.76 26.19
C VAL A 780 -19.86 10.59 25.61
N LEU A 781 -20.84 10.05 26.35
CA LEU A 781 -21.55 8.83 25.98
C LEU A 781 -23.07 9.00 25.76
N SER A 782 -23.72 10.08 26.22
CA SER A 782 -25.15 10.31 25.96
C SER A 782 -25.45 10.63 24.49
N SER A 783 -26.39 9.93 23.88
CA SER A 783 -27.00 10.29 22.59
C SER A 783 -28.43 10.75 22.82
N ARG A 784 -28.72 12.04 22.59
CA ARG A 784 -30.09 12.56 22.64
C ARG A 784 -30.91 11.98 21.48
N PRO A 785 -32.10 11.38 21.72
CA PRO A 785 -33.07 11.14 20.66
C PRO A 785 -33.50 12.46 20.02
N CYS A 786 -33.73 12.47 18.71
CA CYS A 786 -34.33 13.62 18.03
C CYS A 786 -35.83 13.66 18.33
N ALA A 787 -36.40 14.84 18.60
CA ALA A 787 -37.73 14.99 19.20
C ALA A 787 -38.93 14.62 18.28
N ARG A 788 -38.69 14.02 17.10
CA ARG A 788 -39.67 13.90 16.01
C ARG A 788 -40.52 12.61 16.03
N ASP A 789 -40.09 11.55 16.71
CA ASP A 789 -40.88 10.29 16.84
C ASP A 789 -41.90 10.32 17.99
N SER A 790 -41.78 11.31 18.90
CA SER A 790 -42.52 11.42 20.17
C SER A 790 -44.06 11.33 20.06
N GLN A 791 -44.64 11.60 18.88
CA GLN A 791 -46.08 11.54 18.64
C GLN A 791 -46.54 10.20 18.03
N ARG A 792 -45.71 9.50 17.25
CA ARG A 792 -46.13 8.25 16.58
C ARG A 792 -46.27 7.06 17.54
N GLN A 793 -45.48 7.06 18.62
CA GLN A 793 -45.48 5.93 19.57
C GLN A 793 -46.64 6.01 20.59
N ARG A 794 -47.01 7.22 21.03
CA ARG A 794 -48.14 7.48 21.95
C ARG A 794 -49.52 7.01 21.47
N GLN A 795 -49.65 6.61 20.20
CA GLN A 795 -50.90 6.16 19.59
C GLN A 795 -50.96 4.63 19.38
N ARG A 796 -49.91 3.88 19.77
CA ARG A 796 -49.91 2.40 19.77
C ARG A 796 -50.10 1.76 21.15
N ASP A 797 -49.80 2.48 22.23
CA ASP A 797 -49.80 1.94 23.60
C ASP A 797 -51.20 1.97 24.25
N LYS A 798 -52.23 1.49 23.54
CA LYS A 798 -53.64 1.45 24.00
C LYS A 798 -54.35 0.13 23.69
N GLU A 799 -53.71 -1.00 23.99
CA GLU A 799 -54.39 -2.29 24.19
C GLU A 799 -53.59 -3.19 25.16
N LEU A 800 -54.20 -4.26 25.68
CA LEU A 800 -53.75 -4.97 26.88
C LEU A 800 -52.57 -5.97 26.65
N PRO A 801 -51.83 -6.36 27.71
CA PRO A 801 -50.53 -7.01 27.56
C PRO A 801 -50.59 -8.52 27.33
N SER A 802 -49.69 -9.01 26.48
CA SER A 802 -49.30 -10.43 26.45
C SER A 802 -48.23 -10.72 27.51
N ILE A 803 -48.34 -11.89 28.14
CA ILE A 803 -47.34 -12.43 29.09
C ILE A 803 -46.10 -12.93 28.31
N TYR A 804 -44.98 -13.15 29.01
CA TYR A 804 -43.65 -13.54 28.52
C TYR A 804 -42.81 -12.42 27.90
N SER A 805 -42.21 -11.59 28.76
CA SER A 805 -40.94 -10.91 28.46
C SER A 805 -39.82 -11.47 29.36
N PHE A 806 -38.87 -12.18 28.76
CA PHE A 806 -37.64 -12.57 29.47
C PHE A 806 -36.76 -11.33 29.67
N HIS A 807 -36.56 -10.90 30.92
CA HIS A 807 -35.68 -9.79 31.25
C HIS A 807 -34.20 -10.15 31.01
N LEU A 808 -33.72 -9.90 29.80
CA LEU A 808 -32.31 -10.03 29.44
C LEU A 808 -31.49 -8.94 30.15
N HIS A 809 -30.93 -9.27 31.32
CA HIS A 809 -30.15 -8.35 32.13
C HIS A 809 -28.90 -7.88 31.36
N ASN A 810 -28.84 -6.60 31.01
CA ASN A 810 -27.68 -6.02 30.32
C ASN A 810 -26.49 -5.96 31.31
N PRO A 811 -25.33 -6.60 31.02
CA PRO A 811 -24.19 -6.65 31.95
C PRO A 811 -23.52 -5.28 32.21
N PHE A 812 -23.91 -4.22 31.49
CA PHE A 812 -23.41 -2.86 31.67
C PHE A 812 -24.47 -1.87 32.21
N ALA A 813 -25.65 -2.35 32.63
CA ALA A 813 -26.70 -1.49 33.20
C ALA A 813 -26.64 -1.47 34.74
N ALA A 814 -26.46 -0.28 35.32
CA ALA A 814 -26.56 -0.08 36.76
C ALA A 814 -28.03 0.00 37.18
N THR A 815 -28.51 -0.99 37.93
CA THR A 815 -29.85 -0.98 38.53
C THR A 815 -29.90 0.00 39.70
N SER A 816 -30.65 1.10 39.56
CA SER A 816 -31.15 1.86 40.71
C SER A 816 -32.13 0.99 41.49
N GLY A 817 -31.76 0.59 42.71
CA GLY A 817 -32.54 -0.36 43.49
C GLY A 817 -33.83 0.22 44.06
N ASN A 818 -34.86 -0.63 44.11
CA ASN A 818 -35.82 -0.69 45.21
C ASN A 818 -36.28 -2.16 45.34
N TYR A 819 -36.55 -2.60 46.56
CA TYR A 819 -36.80 -4.01 46.86
C TYR A 819 -38.28 -4.39 46.66
N SER A 820 -38.51 -5.58 46.12
CA SER A 820 -39.48 -6.52 46.69
C SER A 820 -39.07 -7.95 46.34
N ALA A 821 -39.48 -8.92 47.14
CA ALA A 821 -39.24 -10.33 46.91
C ALA A 821 -40.49 -11.13 47.30
N SER A 822 -40.79 -12.17 46.55
CA SER A 822 -41.68 -13.26 46.97
C SER A 822 -41.21 -14.56 46.35
N VAL A 823 -41.41 -15.67 47.07
CA VAL A 823 -40.98 -17.02 46.67
C VAL A 823 -42.13 -17.97 46.92
N THR A 824 -42.59 -18.64 45.87
CA THR A 824 -43.30 -19.94 45.84
C THR A 824 -43.68 -20.20 44.37
N GLY A 825 -43.71 -21.44 43.87
CA GLY A 825 -43.27 -22.69 44.48
C GLY A 825 -44.17 -23.86 44.15
N ASN A 826 -43.91 -24.55 43.03
CA ASN A 826 -43.92 -26.02 42.95
C ASN A 826 -43.55 -26.50 41.54
N CYS A 827 -42.88 -27.65 41.47
CA CYS A 827 -42.77 -28.44 40.25
C CYS A 827 -43.96 -29.41 40.17
N SER A 828 -44.38 -29.75 38.96
CA SER A 828 -45.01 -31.03 38.67
C SER A 828 -44.48 -31.52 37.33
N VAL A 829 -44.22 -32.82 37.24
CA VAL A 829 -43.70 -33.49 36.05
C VAL A 829 -44.49 -34.77 35.86
N ASN A 830 -45.07 -34.90 34.67
CA ASN A 830 -45.42 -36.14 33.96
C ASN A 830 -45.03 -35.83 32.49
N GLY A 831 -44.62 -36.77 31.64
CA GLY A 831 -44.89 -38.21 31.69
C GLY A 831 -45.92 -38.54 30.59
N ASP A 832 -45.55 -39.12 29.44
CA ASP A 832 -44.19 -39.46 28.95
C ASP A 832 -43.89 -38.86 27.55
N GLU A 833 -43.63 -39.49 26.40
CA GLU A 833 -43.61 -40.91 25.95
C GLU A 833 -42.34 -41.20 25.09
N LEU A 834 -42.43 -41.78 23.88
CA LEU A 834 -41.34 -42.56 23.26
C LEU A 834 -40.79 -42.08 21.88
N GLN A 835 -39.48 -42.31 21.73
CA GLN A 835 -38.70 -42.80 20.57
C GLN A 835 -38.67 -42.07 19.20
N ASP A 836 -37.52 -41.43 18.95
CA ASP A 836 -36.46 -41.89 18.03
C ASP A 836 -36.75 -42.09 16.51
N THR A 837 -36.14 -41.24 15.67
CA THR A 837 -35.55 -41.62 14.37
C THR A 837 -34.69 -40.49 13.79
N ASP A 838 -33.58 -40.83 13.13
CA ASP A 838 -32.71 -39.90 12.40
C ASP A 838 -33.28 -39.50 11.03
N GLY A 839 -33.06 -38.25 10.63
CA GLY A 839 -33.18 -37.80 9.23
C GLY A 839 -34.15 -36.65 8.96
N ILE A 840 -33.62 -35.52 8.48
CA ILE A 840 -34.41 -34.45 7.86
C ILE A 840 -33.96 -34.29 6.41
N GLN A 841 -34.79 -34.73 5.47
CA GLN A 841 -34.71 -34.27 4.08
C GLN A 841 -35.23 -32.83 4.00
N VAL A 842 -34.59 -31.99 3.19
CA VAL A 842 -35.15 -30.70 2.75
C VAL A 842 -35.22 -30.70 1.24
N VAL A 843 -36.37 -31.13 0.70
CA VAL A 843 -36.71 -30.88 -0.70
C VAL A 843 -36.97 -29.39 -0.85
N ARG A 844 -36.30 -28.74 -1.82
CA ARG A 844 -36.61 -27.39 -2.27
C ARG A 844 -36.86 -27.42 -3.78
N GLU A 845 -38.10 -27.71 -4.13
CA GLU A 845 -38.61 -27.48 -5.48
C GLU A 845 -38.74 -25.98 -5.70
N LEU A 846 -38.29 -25.48 -6.86
CA LEU A 846 -38.22 -24.06 -7.16
C LEU A 846 -38.85 -23.84 -8.54
N ARG A 847 -40.13 -23.47 -8.54
CA ARG A 847 -40.86 -23.15 -9.77
C ARG A 847 -40.80 -21.66 -10.07
N TRP A 848 -40.75 -21.35 -11.35
CA TRP A 848 -40.54 -20.03 -11.91
C TRP A 848 -41.52 -19.87 -13.06
N ASP A 849 -42.50 -19.00 -12.91
CA ASP A 849 -43.50 -18.72 -13.93
C ASP A 849 -43.49 -17.22 -14.24
N LEU A 850 -43.33 -16.92 -15.52
CA LEU A 850 -43.57 -15.61 -16.15
C LEU A 850 -44.61 -15.88 -17.23
N ASP A 851 -45.74 -15.17 -17.23
CA ASP A 851 -46.42 -14.84 -18.48
C ASP A 851 -47.48 -13.74 -18.34
N HIS A 852 -47.99 -13.27 -19.47
CA HIS A 852 -48.94 -12.17 -19.63
C HIS A 852 -50.41 -12.56 -19.37
N GLU A 853 -51.26 -11.59 -18.99
CA GLU A 853 -52.29 -11.05 -19.91
C GLU A 853 -53.02 -9.80 -19.37
N ASP A 854 -53.63 -9.05 -20.28
CA ASP A 854 -54.57 -7.96 -20.00
C ASP A 854 -55.96 -8.48 -19.62
N ARG A 855 -56.65 -7.77 -18.71
CA ARG A 855 -58.12 -7.51 -18.75
C ARG A 855 -58.55 -6.52 -17.67
N GLY A 856 -59.46 -5.62 -18.01
CA GLY A 856 -60.05 -4.64 -17.10
C GLY A 856 -61.58 -4.74 -16.98
N SER A 857 -62.20 -3.67 -16.46
CA SER A 857 -63.64 -3.48 -16.16
C SER A 857 -64.19 -4.21 -14.92
N GLY A 858 -65.15 -3.62 -14.20
CA GLY A 858 -65.71 -4.28 -13.00
C GLY A 858 -66.64 -3.55 -12.00
N SER A 859 -67.00 -2.26 -12.18
CA SER A 859 -68.01 -1.53 -11.33
C SER A 859 -67.67 -1.40 -9.80
N THR A 860 -68.40 -0.72 -8.90
CA THR A 860 -69.75 -0.08 -8.91
C THR A 860 -69.87 1.02 -7.82
N THR A 861 -70.56 2.15 -8.08
CA THR A 861 -71.27 3.05 -7.10
C THR A 861 -70.48 3.71 -5.93
N GLU A 862 -70.88 4.82 -5.27
CA GLU A 862 -72.03 5.75 -5.37
C GLU A 862 -71.71 7.19 -4.86
N ARG A 863 -72.58 8.17 -5.18
CA ARG A 863 -72.93 9.42 -4.45
C ARG A 863 -71.88 10.46 -3.97
N GLU A 864 -71.80 11.54 -4.77
CA GLU A 864 -71.95 12.97 -4.40
C GLU A 864 -71.62 13.52 -2.99
N SER A 865 -70.78 14.57 -2.95
CA SER A 865 -71.02 15.77 -2.10
C SER A 865 -70.24 17.01 -2.58
N ALA A 866 -71.00 18.08 -2.88
CA ALA A 866 -70.61 19.26 -3.67
C ALA A 866 -69.45 20.17 -3.17
N LYS A 867 -68.70 20.78 -4.11
CA LYS A 867 -68.82 22.24 -4.43
C LYS A 867 -67.96 22.73 -5.63
N LYS A 868 -68.49 23.74 -6.35
CA LYS A 868 -67.86 24.67 -7.34
C LYS A 868 -66.82 24.05 -8.31
N GLN A 869 -67.13 23.71 -9.57
CA GLN A 869 -67.89 24.39 -10.65
C GLN A 869 -67.15 25.59 -11.31
N ARG A 870 -67.02 25.52 -12.65
CA ARG A 870 -66.62 26.54 -13.65
C ARG A 870 -65.11 26.90 -13.73
N ARG A 871 -64.50 27.03 -14.93
CA ARG A 871 -65.08 26.95 -16.29
C ARG A 871 -64.12 26.52 -17.41
N ASP A 872 -64.67 25.76 -18.35
CA ASP A 872 -64.61 25.84 -19.83
C ASP A 872 -63.74 27.00 -20.41
N SER A 873 -63.01 26.86 -21.53
CA SER A 873 -62.77 25.70 -22.41
C SER A 873 -61.78 26.05 -23.53
N GLY A 874 -60.88 25.11 -23.87
CA GLY A 874 -60.32 24.91 -25.21
C GLY A 874 -59.44 25.99 -25.84
N PHE A 875 -58.35 25.56 -26.49
CA PHE A 875 -58.13 25.85 -27.91
C PHE A 875 -57.26 24.74 -28.52
N ALA A 876 -57.21 24.66 -29.86
CA ALA A 876 -56.30 23.77 -30.57
C ALA A 876 -54.86 24.32 -30.59
N GLY A 877 -53.88 23.44 -30.71
CA GLY A 877 -52.44 23.73 -30.71
C GLY A 877 -51.65 22.44 -30.67
#